data_AF-A0AAD8Y4D8-F1
#
_entry.id   AF-A0AAD8Y4D8-F1
#
_cell.length_a   1.000
_cell.length_b   1.000
_cell.length_c   1.000
_cell.angle_alpha   90.00
_cell.angle_beta   90.00
_cell.angle_gamma   90.00
#
_symmetry.space_group_name_H-M   'P 1'
#
loop_
_entity.id
_entity.type
_entity.pdbx_description
1 polymer ?
#
loop_
_entity_poly.entity_id
_entity_poly.type
_entity_poly.pdbx_seq_one_letter_code
_entity_poly.pdbx_strand_id
1 'polypeptide(L)'
;MSYRHRQARDDPPDDEEDQSLLGNNDLTLAAPRSFSQPKHQHNNSSASASSSSLAFSTFDFGSKAWRPAAVAFVLLLALYNIITPHSISKAESLPVSKIERMTGLLESSTIRYYVYDDDELVLSDIREKAIRDAPKTWRAKWGHRFFDYARGEIRWIEALERHPQRTRDPCEAHFFVVPIPLGAALFWGQSQLIKETFQKLFNSTLFQQHPERHVAAFASTEKVFGSNWWGLSDEEMKKFRSAMIVRDSDIRGLKDWANSGHCAREYKQQENAQKYFSHIISLGYGGEGSKPSNVYNTVTTESWNQKQFWYFYHTRKYPSICNSTQFRQRFFANSTRLELFEHQPLSIGFDIPPDEWAEHFADSKFCLVIRGDQPGSRSLNRAIRAGCIPLIVSDILPVFQSLYPKTLQYDDFAVIVKEEDFLEDPIGSLDKAISLPKPKLKEKVGGFASDSLFVPALAREIVETMKEKGLAVAAGPISTPCNSNKHASPPAMSSSMDAKILSCLKQILLNRELLIIPQSPIYSDGTPRTALNGKGQEVPFLGAHFAHHGDTGDYKRWNKSIQMARASPMPQLQQGTEKSPCIVLEIGANREAKSSQEHIKKYPNCQYHAYEVIPQYAKELKDRWTGEPRMHVHPYGLAENETEVKVDSEALNGLSTFVGDSEDSKNEETTVIGQIRSFDFALSEIGQLHDRTADAVIPTLLDINCEGCEYNLLLQAKKHGFIERVPVILIGWHAYGKDGVGARAWELCQVRAMLSETHEMAYGLGFGWERWVLRA
;
A
#
# COMPACT_ATOMS: atom_id res chain seq x y z
N MET A 1 -17.94 17.63 63.41
CA MET A 1 -17.24 18.75 62.74
C MET A 1 -15.95 18.21 62.15
N SER A 2 -15.90 18.01 60.83
CA SER A 2 -14.66 17.77 60.07
C SER A 2 -14.97 17.94 58.59
N TYR A 3 -14.25 18.88 57.97
CA TYR A 3 -14.30 19.27 56.57
C TYR A 3 -13.74 18.16 55.67
N ARG A 4 -14.43 17.85 54.55
CA ARG A 4 -13.80 17.24 53.37
C ARG A 4 -14.15 18.06 52.13
N HIS A 5 -13.14 18.75 51.61
CA HIS A 5 -13.15 19.37 50.29
C HIS A 5 -13.33 18.31 49.19
N ARG A 6 -14.33 18.49 48.32
CA ARG A 6 -14.31 17.97 46.95
C ARG A 6 -13.71 19.06 46.06
N GLN A 7 -12.58 18.78 45.42
CA GLN A 7 -12.13 19.53 44.25
C GLN A 7 -12.98 19.06 43.06
N ALA A 8 -13.80 19.97 42.54
CA ALA A 8 -14.30 19.88 41.18
C ALA A 8 -13.12 20.17 40.24
N ARG A 9 -12.89 19.28 39.27
CA ARG A 9 -12.08 19.60 38.08
C ARG A 9 -13.05 20.19 37.07
N ASP A 10 -13.00 21.50 36.90
CA ASP A 10 -13.54 22.18 35.75
C ASP A 10 -12.55 21.96 34.59
N ASP A 11 -12.83 20.95 33.76
CA ASP A 11 -12.23 20.87 32.43
C ASP A 11 -12.95 21.91 31.55
N PRO A 12 -12.25 22.87 30.92
CA PRO A 12 -12.88 23.82 30.00
C PRO A 12 -13.41 23.09 28.75
N PRO A 13 -14.54 23.54 28.17
CA PRO A 13 -15.09 22.95 26.96
C PRO A 13 -14.16 23.16 25.76
N ASP A 14 -13.94 22.08 25.00
CA ASP A 14 -13.15 22.03 23.77
C ASP A 14 -13.63 23.08 22.72
N ASP A 15 -12.68 23.93 22.32
CA ASP A 15 -12.72 25.05 21.36
C ASP A 15 -13.88 25.13 20.35
N GLU A 16 -14.59 26.25 20.46
CA GLU A 16 -15.53 26.85 19.51
C GLU A 16 -14.78 27.42 18.29
N GLU A 17 -15.25 27.08 17.08
CA GLU A 17 -15.12 27.98 15.94
C GLU A 17 -16.49 28.64 15.76
N ASP A 18 -16.46 29.95 15.96
CA ASP A 18 -17.57 30.86 16.19
C ASP A 18 -18.42 31.06 14.92
N GLN A 19 -19.68 30.61 14.97
CA GLN A 19 -20.76 31.17 14.14
C GLN A 19 -21.73 31.90 15.07
N SER A 20 -21.34 33.05 15.61
CA SER A 20 -22.27 33.93 16.31
C SER A 20 -21.90 35.42 16.27
N LEU A 21 -22.18 36.11 15.17
CA LEU A 21 -22.39 37.56 15.19
C LEU A 21 -23.54 37.99 14.27
N LEU A 22 -24.77 37.77 14.76
CA LEU A 22 -25.89 38.68 14.53
C LEU A 22 -26.46 39.02 15.91
N GLY A 23 -26.12 40.20 16.42
CA GLY A 23 -26.58 40.66 17.72
C GLY A 23 -26.18 42.10 17.97
N ASN A 24 -27.15 42.99 17.75
CA ASN A 24 -27.14 44.43 18.05
C ASN A 24 -26.41 44.79 19.35
N ASN A 25 -25.69 45.91 19.34
CA ASN A 25 -25.93 46.97 20.32
C ASN A 25 -25.35 48.32 19.88
N ASP A 26 -26.19 49.33 20.06
CA ASP A 26 -25.89 50.75 20.08
C ASP A 26 -24.65 51.06 20.92
N LEU A 27 -23.81 51.98 20.44
CA LEU A 27 -23.28 53.08 21.26
C LEU A 27 -22.75 54.19 20.36
N THR A 28 -23.44 55.32 20.47
CA THR A 28 -23.10 56.68 20.03
C THR A 28 -21.66 57.09 20.35
N LEU A 29 -21.00 57.79 19.41
CA LEU A 29 -20.37 59.10 19.64
C LEU A 29 -19.94 59.75 18.30
N ALA A 30 -20.16 61.07 18.24
CA ALA A 30 -19.92 62.02 17.14
C ALA A 30 -18.47 61.98 16.57
N ALA A 31 -18.17 62.37 15.33
CA ALA A 31 -18.37 63.68 14.70
C ALA A 31 -18.04 63.64 13.17
N PRO A 32 -18.10 64.74 12.40
CA PRO A 32 -18.68 64.76 11.05
C PRO A 32 -17.66 64.80 9.90
N ARG A 33 -18.09 64.41 8.69
CA ARG A 33 -18.05 65.27 7.48
C ARG A 33 -18.73 64.61 6.28
N SER A 34 -19.60 65.42 5.67
CA SER A 34 -20.33 65.30 4.42
C SER A 34 -19.48 64.90 3.21
N PHE A 35 -20.03 64.12 2.27
CA PHE A 35 -20.10 64.50 0.85
C PHE A 35 -21.13 63.64 0.06
N SER A 36 -22.13 64.36 -0.48
CA SER A 36 -23.00 64.13 -1.65
C SER A 36 -23.22 62.74 -2.27
N GLN A 37 -24.51 62.33 -2.29
CA GLN A 37 -25.11 61.51 -3.36
C GLN A 37 -25.34 62.32 -4.64
N PRO A 38 -25.54 61.64 -5.78
CA PRO A 38 -26.64 62.01 -6.66
C PRO A 38 -27.58 60.84 -7.00
N LYS A 39 -28.85 61.22 -7.15
CA LYS A 39 -30.00 60.46 -7.65
C LYS A 39 -29.87 60.19 -9.16
N HIS A 40 -30.41 59.07 -9.64
CA HIS A 40 -31.22 58.94 -10.88
C HIS A 40 -31.98 57.61 -10.80
N GLN A 41 -33.31 57.61 -10.61
CA GLN A 41 -34.40 57.67 -11.59
C GLN A 41 -34.55 56.44 -12.51
N HIS A 42 -35.76 55.89 -12.43
CA HIS A 42 -36.37 54.79 -13.19
C HIS A 42 -36.18 54.86 -14.71
N ASN A 43 -36.14 53.68 -15.35
CA ASN A 43 -37.04 53.38 -16.47
C ASN A 43 -37.26 51.87 -16.67
N ASN A 44 -38.53 51.52 -16.87
CA ASN A 44 -39.03 50.23 -17.34
C ASN A 44 -38.79 50.09 -18.85
N SER A 45 -38.46 48.88 -19.31
CA SER A 45 -38.93 48.39 -20.62
C SER A 45 -38.78 46.87 -20.71
N SER A 46 -39.93 46.21 -20.78
CA SER A 46 -40.17 44.86 -21.23
C SER A 46 -39.81 44.70 -22.72
N ALA A 47 -39.12 43.60 -23.09
CA ALA A 47 -39.17 43.08 -24.45
C ALA A 47 -39.02 41.55 -24.46
N SER A 48 -39.94 40.95 -25.19
CA SER A 48 -40.20 39.54 -25.48
C SER A 48 -39.05 38.83 -26.20
N ALA A 49 -38.70 37.62 -25.76
CA ALA A 49 -37.87 36.70 -26.53
C ALA A 49 -38.77 35.80 -27.40
N SER A 50 -38.68 35.99 -28.73
CA SER A 50 -39.27 35.11 -29.74
C SER A 50 -38.26 34.07 -30.19
N SER A 51 -38.69 32.81 -30.20
CA SER A 51 -38.04 31.65 -30.79
C SER A 51 -37.87 31.77 -32.31
N SER A 52 -36.66 31.55 -32.83
CA SER A 52 -36.41 31.36 -34.26
C SER A 52 -35.91 29.94 -34.52
N SER A 53 -36.75 29.16 -35.22
CA SER A 53 -36.45 27.88 -35.85
C SER A 53 -35.51 28.04 -37.04
N LEU A 54 -34.42 27.25 -37.08
CA LEU A 54 -33.54 27.12 -38.23
C LEU A 54 -34.14 26.15 -39.24
N ALA A 55 -34.47 26.65 -40.43
CA ALA A 55 -34.81 25.87 -41.61
C ALA A 55 -33.55 25.59 -42.43
N PHE A 56 -33.33 24.33 -42.80
CA PHE A 56 -32.29 23.91 -43.75
C PHE A 56 -32.75 24.17 -45.19
N SER A 57 -32.03 25.01 -45.93
CA SER A 57 -32.15 25.12 -47.39
C SER A 57 -31.10 24.24 -48.06
N THR A 58 -31.53 23.31 -48.90
CA THR A 58 -30.69 22.54 -49.82
C THR A 58 -30.21 23.43 -50.97
N PHE A 59 -28.90 23.57 -51.14
CA PHE A 59 -28.29 24.18 -52.32
C PHE A 59 -27.97 23.09 -53.36
N ASP A 60 -28.56 23.24 -54.54
CA ASP A 60 -28.30 22.44 -55.74
C ASP A 60 -27.17 23.10 -56.55
N PHE A 61 -26.09 22.38 -56.81
CA PHE A 61 -24.98 22.82 -57.66
C PHE A 61 -24.82 21.87 -58.84
N GLY A 62 -25.40 22.26 -59.96
CA GLY A 62 -25.07 21.72 -61.28
C GLY A 62 -23.98 22.55 -61.95
N SER A 63 -22.89 21.91 -62.39
CA SER A 63 -22.42 21.95 -63.79
C SER A 63 -21.01 21.39 -63.96
N LYS A 64 -20.84 20.76 -65.12
CA LYS A 64 -19.73 19.94 -65.58
C LYS A 64 -18.51 20.80 -65.97
N ALA A 65 -17.50 20.89 -65.09
CA ALA A 65 -16.16 21.38 -65.50
C ALA A 65 -14.97 20.82 -64.69
N TRP A 66 -15.17 20.01 -63.65
CA TRP A 66 -14.12 19.69 -62.66
C TRP A 66 -13.38 18.35 -62.84
N ARG A 67 -13.67 17.58 -63.88
CA ARG A 67 -13.10 16.22 -64.01
C ARG A 67 -11.60 16.14 -64.37
N PRO A 68 -10.98 17.06 -65.12
CA PRO A 68 -9.54 16.96 -65.39
C PRO A 68 -8.65 17.31 -64.19
N ALA A 69 -9.07 18.27 -63.35
CA ALA A 69 -8.27 18.76 -62.22
C ALA A 69 -8.21 17.77 -61.06
N ALA A 70 -9.30 17.05 -60.78
CA ALA A 70 -9.33 16.02 -59.74
C ALA A 70 -8.42 14.82 -60.08
N VAL A 71 -8.34 14.44 -61.36
CA VAL A 71 -7.47 13.32 -61.80
C VAL A 71 -5.99 13.72 -61.74
N ALA A 72 -5.65 14.97 -62.09
CA ALA A 72 -4.29 15.47 -61.95
C ALA A 72 -3.84 15.56 -60.48
N PHE A 73 -4.74 15.95 -59.57
CA PHE A 73 -4.45 16.02 -58.13
C PHE A 73 -4.26 14.63 -57.51
N VAL A 74 -5.06 13.64 -57.91
CA VAL A 74 -4.91 12.24 -57.46
C VAL A 74 -3.62 11.61 -58.00
N LEU A 75 -3.23 11.89 -59.25
CA LEU A 75 -1.96 11.41 -59.81
C LEU A 75 -0.73 12.07 -59.15
N LEU A 76 -0.81 13.35 -58.79
CA LEU A 76 0.23 14.03 -58.02
C LEU A 76 0.41 13.44 -56.61
N LEU A 77 -0.69 13.09 -55.93
CA LEU A 77 -0.64 12.40 -54.64
C LEU A 77 -0.12 10.95 -54.76
N ALA A 78 -0.42 10.26 -55.86
CA ALA A 78 0.11 8.93 -56.12
C ALA A 78 1.62 8.96 -56.41
N LEU A 79 2.10 9.92 -57.20
CA LEU A 79 3.53 10.09 -57.51
C LEU A 79 4.34 10.59 -56.31
N TYR A 80 3.76 11.46 -55.46
CA TYR A 80 4.41 11.90 -54.23
C TYR A 80 4.70 10.74 -53.27
N ASN A 81 3.77 9.78 -53.15
CA ASN A 81 3.94 8.59 -52.32
C ASN A 81 4.96 7.57 -52.88
N ILE A 82 5.25 7.61 -54.19
CA ILE A 82 6.21 6.67 -54.81
C ILE A 82 7.65 7.19 -54.71
N ILE A 83 7.85 8.52 -54.64
CA ILE A 83 9.19 9.12 -54.72
C ILE A 83 9.79 9.48 -53.35
N THR A 84 9.00 9.51 -52.27
CA THR A 84 9.55 9.70 -50.91
C THR A 84 10.04 8.37 -50.32
N PRO A 85 11.36 8.15 -50.14
CA PRO A 85 11.84 6.98 -49.43
C PRO A 85 11.33 7.05 -47.98
N HIS A 86 10.55 6.03 -47.58
CA HIS A 86 10.15 5.80 -46.20
C HIS A 86 11.40 5.51 -45.34
N SER A 87 12.08 6.57 -44.91
CA SER A 87 12.79 6.53 -43.64
C SER A 87 11.73 6.57 -42.55
N ILE A 88 11.21 5.39 -42.19
CA ILE A 88 10.50 5.22 -40.93
C ILE A 88 11.58 5.36 -39.86
N SER A 89 11.88 6.60 -39.46
CA SER A 89 12.41 6.83 -38.14
C SER A 89 11.38 6.22 -37.20
N LYS A 90 11.76 5.18 -36.47
CA LYS A 90 11.02 4.75 -35.29
C LYS A 90 10.94 5.99 -34.41
N ALA A 91 9.82 6.71 -34.48
CA ALA A 91 9.48 7.67 -33.46
C ALA A 91 9.38 6.84 -32.18
N GLU A 92 10.44 6.89 -31.37
CA GLU A 92 10.42 6.35 -30.03
C GLU A 92 9.24 7.03 -29.33
N SER A 93 8.15 6.28 -29.18
CA SER A 93 6.99 6.74 -28.43
C SER A 93 7.50 7.11 -27.05
N LEU A 94 7.37 8.39 -26.69
CA LEU A 94 7.73 8.84 -25.35
C LEU A 94 7.12 7.87 -24.32
N PRO A 95 7.90 7.40 -23.33
CA PRO A 95 7.41 6.43 -22.37
C PRO A 95 6.14 6.96 -21.73
N VAL A 96 5.06 6.19 -21.85
CA VAL A 96 3.77 6.50 -21.21
C VAL A 96 4.01 6.70 -19.73
N SER A 97 3.58 7.85 -19.21
CA SER A 97 3.79 8.20 -17.80
C SER A 97 3.16 7.14 -16.89
N LYS A 98 3.67 7.01 -15.67
CA LYS A 98 3.11 6.06 -14.68
C LYS A 98 1.62 6.29 -14.44
N ILE A 99 1.20 7.55 -14.46
CA ILE A 99 -0.18 7.98 -14.26
C ILE A 99 -1.07 7.64 -15.45
N GLU A 100 -0.61 7.83 -16.68
CA GLU A 100 -1.36 7.41 -17.87
C GLU A 100 -1.55 5.89 -17.87
N ARG A 101 -0.54 5.12 -17.42
CA ARG A 101 -0.68 3.67 -17.20
C ARG A 101 -1.71 3.36 -16.11
N MET A 102 -1.67 4.05 -14.97
CA MET A 102 -2.64 3.85 -13.89
C MET A 102 -4.06 4.20 -14.35
N THR A 103 -4.23 5.34 -15.03
CA THR A 103 -5.48 5.80 -15.63
C THR A 103 -6.01 4.76 -16.59
N GLY A 104 -5.19 4.30 -17.53
CA GLY A 104 -5.56 3.24 -18.47
C GLY A 104 -5.95 1.94 -17.77
N LEU A 105 -5.25 1.54 -16.70
CA LEU A 105 -5.59 0.37 -15.90
C LEU A 105 -6.92 0.54 -15.13
N LEU A 106 -7.22 1.75 -14.66
CA LEU A 106 -8.45 2.06 -13.94
C LEU A 106 -9.64 2.16 -14.89
N GLU A 107 -9.46 2.78 -16.06
CA GLU A 107 -10.46 2.87 -17.12
C GLU A 107 -10.77 1.50 -17.74
N SER A 108 -9.75 0.65 -17.89
CA SER A 108 -9.91 -0.74 -18.35
C SER A 108 -10.24 -1.73 -17.22
N SER A 109 -10.45 -1.25 -16.00
CA SER A 109 -10.70 -2.11 -14.85
C SER A 109 -12.00 -2.91 -15.06
N THR A 110 -11.84 -4.24 -15.03
CA THR A 110 -12.94 -5.21 -15.10
C THR A 110 -13.62 -5.42 -13.75
N ILE A 111 -13.23 -4.67 -12.72
CA ILE A 111 -13.84 -4.78 -11.40
C ILE A 111 -15.29 -4.31 -11.48
N ARG A 112 -16.19 -5.26 -11.30
CA ARG A 112 -17.62 -5.04 -11.13
C ARG A 112 -17.98 -5.07 -9.65
N TYR A 113 -18.93 -4.25 -9.24
CA TYR A 113 -19.49 -4.32 -7.89
C TYR A 113 -21.00 -4.19 -7.93
N TYR A 114 -21.66 -4.77 -6.94
CA TYR A 114 -23.10 -4.68 -6.79
C TYR A 114 -23.43 -3.75 -5.63
N VAL A 115 -24.35 -2.81 -5.86
CA VAL A 115 -24.91 -1.96 -4.80
C VAL A 115 -26.31 -2.49 -4.54
N TYR A 116 -26.65 -2.76 -3.27
CA TYR A 116 -28.00 -3.21 -2.93
C TYR A 116 -29.07 -2.23 -3.44
N ASP A 117 -30.15 -2.79 -3.98
CA ASP A 117 -31.29 -2.05 -4.53
C ASP A 117 -32.53 -2.06 -3.64
N ASP A 118 -32.41 -2.57 -2.42
CA ASP A 118 -33.52 -2.65 -1.48
C ASP A 118 -33.82 -1.27 -0.89
N ASP A 119 -35.02 -0.74 -1.13
CA ASP A 119 -35.45 0.58 -0.68
C ASP A 119 -35.31 0.77 0.85
N GLU A 120 -35.51 -0.31 1.63
CA GLU A 120 -35.35 -0.27 3.09
C GLU A 120 -33.87 -0.18 3.50
N LEU A 121 -32.92 -0.57 2.64
CA LEU A 121 -31.48 -0.38 2.87
C LEU A 121 -30.98 0.97 2.35
N VAL A 122 -31.54 1.46 1.24
CA VAL A 122 -31.16 2.73 0.59
C VAL A 122 -31.53 3.94 1.47
N LEU A 123 -32.67 3.85 2.17
CA LEU A 123 -33.19 4.93 3.03
C LEU A 123 -33.40 6.26 2.28
N SER A 124 -34.04 6.21 1.11
CA SER A 124 -34.22 7.36 0.19
C SER A 124 -34.79 8.61 0.89
N ASP A 125 -35.81 8.46 1.74
CA ASP A 125 -36.41 9.59 2.48
C ASP A 125 -35.41 10.28 3.41
N ILE A 126 -34.52 9.51 4.05
CA ILE A 126 -33.47 10.04 4.93
C ILE A 126 -32.42 10.77 4.11
N ARG A 127 -32.01 10.22 2.96
CA ARG A 127 -31.06 10.89 2.04
C ARG A 127 -31.60 12.23 1.58
N GLU A 128 -32.84 12.23 1.09
CA GLU A 128 -33.51 13.42 0.58
C GLU A 128 -33.65 14.50 1.66
N LYS A 129 -34.04 14.11 2.87
CA LYS A 129 -34.11 15.00 4.03
C LYS A 129 -32.74 15.56 4.43
N ALA A 130 -31.69 14.74 4.40
CA ALA A 130 -30.33 15.17 4.74
C ALA A 130 -29.75 16.15 3.71
N ILE A 131 -30.12 16.01 2.43
CA ILE A 131 -29.74 16.96 1.37
C ILE A 131 -30.45 18.30 1.56
N ARG A 132 -31.76 18.30 1.82
CA ARG A 132 -32.56 19.54 1.95
C ARG A 132 -32.29 20.33 3.22
N ASP A 133 -32.23 19.65 4.36
CA ASP A 133 -32.31 20.31 5.67
C ASP A 133 -31.02 20.15 6.47
N ALA A 134 -30.75 21.12 7.35
CA ALA A 134 -29.85 20.89 8.48
C ALA A 134 -30.51 19.92 9.49
N PRO A 135 -29.74 19.11 10.24
CA PRO A 135 -30.31 18.13 11.15
C PRO A 135 -31.01 18.79 12.33
N LYS A 136 -32.32 18.53 12.49
CA LYS A 136 -33.17 19.09 13.56
C LYS A 136 -33.37 18.15 14.76
N THR A 137 -32.70 17.00 14.77
CA THR A 137 -32.99 15.91 15.71
C THR A 137 -32.34 16.12 17.09
N TRP A 138 -32.53 15.15 17.99
CA TRP A 138 -32.06 15.11 19.39
C TRP A 138 -30.56 15.37 19.62
N ARG A 139 -29.78 15.55 18.56
CA ARG A 139 -28.35 15.89 18.59
C ARG A 139 -27.98 17.02 17.62
N ALA A 140 -28.85 18.03 17.50
CA ALA A 140 -28.68 19.16 16.58
C ALA A 140 -27.23 19.71 16.56
N LYS A 141 -26.59 19.97 17.72
CA LYS A 141 -25.20 20.45 17.77
C LYS A 141 -24.20 19.54 17.04
N TRP A 142 -24.33 18.22 17.21
CA TRP A 142 -23.48 17.24 16.56
C TRP A 142 -23.81 17.11 15.07
N GLY A 143 -25.09 17.06 14.75
CA GLY A 143 -25.55 17.08 13.37
C GLY A 143 -25.02 18.32 12.63
N HIS A 144 -25.13 19.51 13.20
CA HIS A 144 -24.60 20.76 12.63
C HIS A 144 -23.08 20.71 12.38
N ARG A 145 -22.34 19.98 13.19
CA ARG A 145 -20.89 19.81 12.98
C ARG A 145 -20.55 18.83 11.85
N PHE A 146 -21.39 17.82 11.63
CA PHE A 146 -21.06 16.66 10.78
C PHE A 146 -22.02 16.42 9.61
N PHE A 147 -23.01 17.30 9.37
CA PHE A 147 -24.01 17.10 8.31
C PHE A 147 -23.35 17.06 6.93
N ASP A 148 -22.29 17.83 6.69
CA ASP A 148 -21.57 17.80 5.42
C ASP A 148 -20.91 16.44 5.18
N TYR A 149 -20.39 15.79 6.24
CA TYR A 149 -19.85 14.44 6.14
C TYR A 149 -20.94 13.45 5.71
N ALA A 150 -22.12 13.52 6.33
CA ALA A 150 -23.26 12.69 5.96
C ALA A 150 -23.72 12.95 4.51
N ARG A 151 -23.73 14.21 4.06
CA ARG A 151 -24.04 14.56 2.65
C ARG A 151 -22.96 14.08 1.69
N GLY A 152 -21.70 14.06 2.13
CA GLY A 152 -20.59 13.48 1.40
C GLY A 152 -20.75 11.98 1.20
N GLU A 153 -21.12 11.28 2.27
CA GLU A 153 -21.46 9.86 2.27
C GLU A 153 -22.55 9.56 1.23
N ILE A 154 -23.65 10.32 1.25
CA ILE A 154 -24.75 10.16 0.29
C ILE A 154 -24.26 10.32 -1.16
N ARG A 155 -23.53 11.40 -1.46
CA ARG A 155 -23.01 11.64 -2.82
C ARG A 155 -22.06 10.56 -3.29
N TRP A 156 -21.24 10.04 -2.38
CA TRP A 156 -20.36 8.92 -2.66
C TRP A 156 -21.15 7.64 -3.00
N ILE A 157 -22.17 7.31 -2.21
CA ILE A 157 -23.04 6.16 -2.50
C ILE A 157 -23.75 6.36 -3.85
N GLU A 158 -24.32 7.53 -4.10
CA GLU A 158 -24.97 7.84 -5.38
C GLU A 158 -24.02 7.77 -6.57
N ALA A 159 -22.76 8.16 -6.40
CA ALA A 159 -21.74 8.02 -7.45
C ALA A 159 -21.51 6.55 -7.77
N LEU A 160 -21.46 5.67 -6.76
CA LEU A 160 -21.38 4.22 -6.97
C LEU A 160 -22.64 3.63 -7.61
N GLU A 161 -23.82 4.13 -7.22
CA GLU A 161 -25.10 3.66 -7.77
C GLU A 161 -25.25 3.96 -9.27
N ARG A 162 -24.63 5.05 -9.76
CA ARG A 162 -24.72 5.52 -11.14
C ARG A 162 -23.54 5.09 -12.03
N HIS A 163 -22.46 4.57 -11.46
CA HIS A 163 -21.24 4.31 -12.23
C HIS A 163 -21.37 3.09 -13.17
N PRO A 164 -20.79 3.10 -14.37
CA PRO A 164 -20.87 1.98 -15.33
C PRO A 164 -20.28 0.64 -14.85
N GLN A 165 -19.33 0.67 -13.90
CA GLN A 165 -18.77 -0.55 -13.27
C GLN A 165 -19.75 -1.25 -12.33
N ARG A 166 -20.82 -0.58 -11.92
CA ARG A 166 -21.89 -1.22 -11.17
C ARG A 166 -22.53 -2.32 -12.02
N THR A 167 -22.70 -3.49 -11.43
CA THR A 167 -23.53 -4.56 -11.97
C THR A 167 -24.85 -4.66 -11.19
N ARG A 168 -25.90 -5.12 -11.87
CA ARG A 168 -27.19 -5.49 -11.27
C ARG A 168 -27.26 -6.98 -10.96
N ASP A 169 -26.33 -7.77 -11.50
CA ASP A 169 -26.18 -9.19 -11.17
C ASP A 169 -25.17 -9.34 -10.03
N PRO A 170 -25.60 -9.76 -8.81
CA PRO A 170 -24.68 -9.98 -7.71
C PRO A 170 -23.61 -11.05 -8.02
N CYS A 171 -23.83 -11.96 -8.98
CA CYS A 171 -22.84 -12.97 -9.36
C CYS A 171 -21.62 -12.38 -10.08
N GLU A 172 -21.82 -11.31 -10.84
CA GLU A 172 -20.73 -10.61 -11.54
C GLU A 172 -19.87 -9.79 -10.57
N ALA A 173 -20.37 -9.52 -9.36
CA ALA A 173 -19.75 -8.59 -8.42
C ALA A 173 -18.53 -9.18 -7.71
N HIS A 174 -17.46 -8.38 -7.66
CA HIS A 174 -16.27 -8.67 -6.86
C HIS A 174 -16.53 -8.35 -5.38
N PHE A 175 -17.34 -7.32 -5.10
CA PHE A 175 -17.76 -6.92 -3.77
C PHE A 175 -19.16 -6.30 -3.78
N PHE A 176 -19.75 -6.18 -2.60
CA PHE A 176 -21.10 -5.65 -2.39
C PHE A 176 -21.06 -4.35 -1.60
N VAL A 177 -21.64 -3.28 -2.13
CA VAL A 177 -21.74 -1.99 -1.46
C VAL A 177 -23.05 -1.93 -0.69
N VAL A 178 -22.95 -1.68 0.60
CA VAL A 178 -24.09 -1.45 1.50
C VAL A 178 -24.51 0.02 1.39
N PRO A 179 -25.70 0.33 0.84
CA PRO A 179 -26.12 1.69 0.51
C PRO A 179 -26.74 2.43 1.70
N ILE A 180 -26.42 2.04 2.94
CA ILE A 180 -26.99 2.65 4.14
C ILE A 180 -26.19 3.94 4.44
N PRO A 181 -26.79 5.13 4.35
CA PRO A 181 -26.10 6.38 4.67
C PRO A 181 -26.08 6.57 6.20
N LEU A 182 -25.25 5.82 6.93
CA LEU A 182 -25.20 5.83 8.39
C LEU A 182 -25.10 7.24 8.97
N GLY A 183 -24.27 8.13 8.40
CA GLY A 183 -24.17 9.51 8.89
C GLY A 183 -25.53 10.22 8.82
N ALA A 184 -26.27 10.04 7.73
CA ALA A 184 -27.59 10.63 7.56
C ALA A 184 -28.65 9.94 8.43
N ALA A 185 -28.62 8.62 8.52
CA ALA A 185 -29.53 7.85 9.38
C ALA A 185 -29.36 8.24 10.86
N LEU A 186 -28.13 8.49 11.30
CA LEU A 186 -27.85 8.93 12.67
C LEU A 186 -28.38 10.33 12.97
N PHE A 187 -28.25 11.28 12.04
CA PHE A 187 -28.58 12.68 12.28
C PHE A 187 -30.01 13.07 11.87
N TRP A 188 -30.65 12.37 10.93
CA TRP A 188 -32.01 12.66 10.48
C TRP A 188 -33.02 11.53 10.73
N GLY A 189 -32.55 10.33 11.06
CA GLY A 189 -33.35 9.15 11.38
C GLY A 189 -33.44 8.86 12.89
N GLN A 190 -33.87 7.63 13.20
CA GLN A 190 -33.97 7.08 14.56
C GLN A 190 -33.03 5.88 14.72
N SER A 191 -32.55 5.61 15.94
CA SER A 191 -31.67 4.45 16.20
C SER A 191 -32.35 3.12 15.87
N GLN A 192 -33.67 3.04 16.04
CA GLN A 192 -34.46 1.87 15.69
C GLN A 192 -34.44 1.58 14.19
N LEU A 193 -34.53 2.63 13.34
CA LEU A 193 -34.41 2.49 11.89
C LEU A 193 -33.05 1.92 11.49
N ILE A 194 -31.95 2.42 12.09
CA ILE A 194 -30.60 1.90 11.84
C ILE A 194 -30.53 0.41 12.18
N LYS A 195 -31.04 0.04 13.37
CA LYS A 195 -31.08 -1.34 13.82
C LYS A 195 -31.84 -2.24 12.85
N GLU A 196 -33.07 -1.87 12.49
CA GLU A 196 -33.93 -2.63 11.58
C GLU A 196 -33.28 -2.79 10.20
N THR A 197 -32.69 -1.72 9.68
CA THR A 197 -31.98 -1.72 8.39
C THR A 197 -30.80 -2.71 8.40
N PHE A 198 -29.99 -2.71 9.45
CA PHE A 198 -28.88 -3.65 9.56
C PHE A 198 -29.33 -5.08 9.83
N GLN A 199 -30.38 -5.29 10.62
CA GLN A 199 -30.97 -6.62 10.80
C GLN A 199 -31.47 -7.19 9.48
N LYS A 200 -32.08 -6.36 8.62
CA LYS A 200 -32.45 -6.73 7.26
C LYS A 200 -31.23 -7.12 6.43
N LEU A 201 -30.17 -6.30 6.43
CA LEU A 201 -28.92 -6.62 5.74
C LEU A 201 -28.36 -7.96 6.21
N PHE A 202 -28.24 -8.18 7.52
CA PHE A 202 -27.69 -9.41 8.10
C PHE A 202 -28.53 -10.65 7.79
N ASN A 203 -29.83 -10.48 7.57
CA ASN A 203 -30.74 -11.55 7.21
C ASN A 203 -30.82 -11.77 5.69
N SER A 204 -30.19 -10.92 4.89
CA SER A 204 -30.12 -11.12 3.44
C SER A 204 -29.24 -12.32 3.09
N THR A 205 -29.67 -13.09 2.09
CA THR A 205 -28.93 -14.26 1.59
C THR A 205 -27.51 -13.89 1.18
N LEU A 206 -27.35 -12.74 0.53
CA LEU A 206 -26.06 -12.26 0.02
C LEU A 206 -25.07 -11.97 1.15
N PHE A 207 -25.51 -11.29 2.22
CA PHE A 207 -24.68 -11.05 3.40
C PHE A 207 -24.32 -12.34 4.14
N GLN A 208 -25.27 -13.27 4.28
CA GLN A 208 -25.02 -14.54 4.96
C GLN A 208 -24.01 -15.42 4.22
N GLN A 209 -24.05 -15.41 2.89
CA GLN A 209 -23.15 -16.20 2.06
C GLN A 209 -21.75 -15.59 1.93
N HIS A 210 -21.65 -14.27 1.91
CA HIS A 210 -20.42 -13.56 1.59
C HIS A 210 -20.17 -12.33 2.48
N PRO A 211 -20.20 -12.46 3.82
CA PRO A 211 -20.06 -11.31 4.73
C PRO A 211 -18.72 -10.57 4.54
N GLU A 212 -17.67 -11.28 4.11
CA GLU A 212 -16.34 -10.74 3.81
C GLU A 212 -16.25 -9.86 2.56
N ARG A 213 -17.22 -9.97 1.64
CA ARG A 213 -17.28 -9.17 0.41
C ARG A 213 -18.05 -7.86 0.59
N HIS A 214 -18.62 -7.61 1.76
CA HIS A 214 -19.44 -6.42 1.99
C HIS A 214 -18.58 -5.21 2.33
N VAL A 215 -18.91 -4.09 1.71
CA VAL A 215 -18.27 -2.80 1.88
C VAL A 215 -19.33 -1.83 2.39
N ALA A 216 -19.12 -1.30 3.58
CA ALA A 216 -19.95 -0.25 4.15
C ALA A 216 -19.10 1.01 4.33
N ALA A 217 -19.61 2.15 3.89
CA ALA A 217 -18.94 3.43 4.10
C ALA A 217 -19.51 4.17 5.30
N PHE A 218 -18.61 4.82 6.02
CA PHE A 218 -18.90 5.60 7.19
C PHE A 218 -18.10 6.89 7.12
N ALA A 219 -18.76 7.98 6.77
CA ALA A 219 -18.13 9.29 6.71
C ALA A 219 -17.99 9.93 8.10
N SER A 220 -18.60 9.34 9.15
CA SER A 220 -18.65 9.96 10.47
C SER A 220 -17.50 9.55 11.42
N THR A 221 -17.22 10.46 12.35
CA THR A 221 -16.15 10.37 13.34
C THR A 221 -16.26 9.16 14.27
N GLU A 222 -15.10 8.75 14.78
CA GLU A 222 -14.84 7.58 15.64
C GLU A 222 -15.80 7.38 16.82
N LYS A 223 -16.37 8.46 17.35
CA LYS A 223 -17.27 8.43 18.51
C LYS A 223 -18.58 7.67 18.25
N VAL A 224 -18.93 7.47 16.98
CA VAL A 224 -20.12 6.72 16.57
C VAL A 224 -19.95 5.21 16.83
N PHE A 225 -18.73 4.67 16.86
CA PHE A 225 -18.48 3.22 17.00
C PHE A 225 -18.32 2.73 18.44
N GLY A 226 -18.13 3.64 19.41
CA GLY A 226 -17.92 3.31 20.82
C GLY A 226 -19.19 3.32 21.67
N SER A 227 -20.36 3.42 21.07
CA SER A 227 -21.60 3.75 21.78
C SER A 227 -22.80 2.97 21.25
N ASN A 228 -23.81 2.75 22.09
CA ASN A 228 -25.07 2.07 21.74
C ASN A 228 -25.94 2.88 20.74
N TRP A 229 -25.35 3.78 19.94
CA TRP A 229 -26.07 4.73 19.09
C TRP A 229 -26.76 4.06 17.90
N TRP A 230 -26.31 2.86 17.51
CA TRP A 230 -26.82 2.15 16.34
C TRP A 230 -28.03 1.27 16.71
N GLY A 231 -28.33 1.14 18.00
CA GLY A 231 -29.31 0.17 18.51
C GLY A 231 -28.89 -1.30 18.33
N LEU A 232 -27.69 -1.55 17.79
CA LEU A 232 -27.12 -2.89 17.61
C LEU A 232 -26.41 -3.37 18.87
N SER A 233 -26.55 -4.67 19.13
CA SER A 233 -25.78 -5.39 20.16
C SER A 233 -24.34 -5.64 19.72
N ASP A 234 -23.48 -5.98 20.68
CA ASP A 234 -22.08 -6.35 20.44
C ASP A 234 -21.95 -7.50 19.43
N GLU A 235 -22.83 -8.50 19.54
CA GLU A 235 -22.88 -9.66 18.64
C GLU A 235 -23.34 -9.29 17.24
N GLU A 236 -24.30 -8.38 17.09
CA GLU A 236 -24.68 -7.84 15.79
C GLU A 236 -23.53 -7.04 15.16
N MET A 237 -22.82 -6.23 15.93
CA MET A 237 -21.65 -5.48 15.44
C MET A 237 -20.51 -6.41 14.99
N LYS A 238 -20.29 -7.53 15.69
CA LYS A 238 -19.30 -8.54 15.28
C LYS A 238 -19.61 -9.21 13.94
N LYS A 239 -20.84 -9.16 13.43
CA LYS A 239 -21.17 -9.67 12.09
C LYS A 239 -20.45 -8.89 10.98
N PHE A 240 -20.05 -7.64 11.25
CA PHE A 240 -19.22 -6.86 10.33
C PHE A 240 -17.73 -7.15 10.42
N ARG A 241 -17.29 -8.07 11.29
CA ARG A 241 -15.87 -8.30 11.52
C ARG A 241 -15.13 -8.70 10.27
N SER A 242 -15.75 -9.44 9.35
CA SER A 242 -15.17 -9.79 8.06
C SER A 242 -15.41 -8.75 6.97
N ALA A 243 -16.38 -7.85 7.16
CA ALA A 243 -16.72 -6.83 6.18
C ALA A 243 -15.66 -5.72 6.14
N MET A 244 -15.63 -5.03 5.01
CA MET A 244 -14.79 -3.87 4.80
C MET A 244 -15.50 -2.59 5.15
N ILE A 245 -14.76 -1.74 5.84
CA ILE A 245 -15.18 -0.41 6.21
C ILE A 245 -14.40 0.61 5.41
N VAL A 246 -15.12 1.56 4.87
CA VAL A 246 -14.58 2.67 4.11
C VAL A 246 -14.82 3.95 4.91
N ARG A 247 -13.76 4.70 5.26
CA ARG A 247 -13.79 5.85 6.20
C ARG A 247 -13.07 7.06 5.66
N ASP A 248 -13.17 8.17 6.38
CA ASP A 248 -12.44 9.39 6.10
C ASP A 248 -11.00 9.44 6.64
N SER A 249 -10.68 8.64 7.65
CA SER A 249 -9.35 8.60 8.29
C SER A 249 -8.84 7.17 8.51
N ASP A 250 -7.55 6.95 8.23
CA ASP A 250 -6.83 5.76 8.66
C ASP A 250 -6.50 5.84 10.16
N ILE A 251 -7.40 5.26 10.95
CA ILE A 251 -7.29 5.16 12.41
C ILE A 251 -6.03 4.42 12.84
N ARG A 252 -5.67 3.35 12.12
CA ARG A 252 -4.54 2.52 12.53
C ARG A 252 -3.25 3.29 12.32
N GLY A 253 -3.09 3.89 11.15
CA GLY A 253 -1.96 4.75 10.86
C GLY A 253 -1.88 5.93 11.84
N LEU A 254 -3.02 6.52 12.22
CA LEU A 254 -3.06 7.58 13.23
C LEU A 254 -2.62 7.10 14.63
N LYS A 255 -3.02 5.89 15.05
CA LYS A 255 -2.57 5.28 16.31
C LYS A 255 -1.07 5.01 16.27
N ASP A 256 -0.57 4.43 15.19
CA ASP A 256 0.84 4.10 15.01
C ASP A 256 1.69 5.39 15.03
N TRP A 257 1.19 6.47 14.42
CA TRP A 257 1.79 7.81 14.49
C TRP A 257 1.77 8.41 15.89
N ALA A 258 0.65 8.33 16.61
CA ALA A 258 0.57 8.84 17.98
C ALA A 258 1.55 8.09 18.89
N ASN A 259 1.71 6.78 18.68
CA ASN A 259 2.64 5.94 19.43
C ASN A 259 4.11 6.14 19.05
N SER A 260 4.40 6.76 17.90
CA SER A 260 5.78 7.01 17.47
C SER A 260 6.41 8.24 18.14
N GLY A 261 5.70 8.90 19.06
CA GLY A 261 6.19 10.07 19.80
C GLY A 261 6.02 11.40 19.06
N HIS A 262 5.42 11.42 17.87
CA HIS A 262 5.16 12.65 17.11
C HIS A 262 3.97 13.47 17.63
N CYS A 263 3.14 12.90 18.51
CA CYS A 263 2.07 13.62 19.19
C CYS A 263 2.12 13.35 20.71
N ALA A 264 2.05 14.42 21.51
CA ALA A 264 2.09 14.32 22.97
C ALA A 264 0.82 13.71 23.59
N ARG A 265 -0.27 13.59 22.82
CA ARG A 265 -1.55 13.09 23.31
C ARG A 265 -1.59 11.56 23.23
N GLU A 266 -1.79 10.90 24.37
CA GLU A 266 -2.16 9.50 24.40
C GLU A 266 -3.47 9.26 23.64
N TYR A 267 -3.40 8.46 22.58
CA TYR A 267 -4.57 8.15 21.76
C TYR A 267 -5.38 7.01 22.41
N LYS A 268 -6.24 7.33 23.39
CA LYS A 268 -7.01 6.33 24.17
C LYS A 268 -8.28 5.80 23.50
N GLN A 269 -8.78 6.41 22.41
CA GLN A 269 -10.18 6.21 21.98
C GLN A 269 -10.44 5.10 20.93
N GLN A 270 -9.41 4.40 20.44
CA GLN A 270 -9.49 3.71 19.13
C GLN A 270 -9.60 2.18 19.11
N GLU A 271 -9.58 1.47 20.24
CA GLU A 271 -9.72 0.00 20.24
C GLU A 271 -11.11 -0.47 19.78
N ASN A 272 -12.14 0.36 19.96
CA ASN A 272 -13.53 -0.05 19.70
C ASN A 272 -13.83 -0.29 18.20
N ALA A 273 -13.21 0.44 17.28
CA ALA A 273 -13.44 0.18 15.85
C ALA A 273 -12.75 -1.11 15.41
N GLN A 274 -11.51 -1.34 15.86
CA GLN A 274 -10.77 -2.57 15.58
C GLN A 274 -11.45 -3.82 16.16
N LYS A 275 -12.27 -3.63 17.20
CA LYS A 275 -13.11 -4.70 17.77
C LYS A 275 -14.11 -5.27 16.76
N TYR A 276 -14.68 -4.43 15.90
CA TYR A 276 -15.80 -4.81 15.03
C TYR A 276 -15.43 -4.92 13.55
N PHE A 277 -14.27 -4.42 13.12
CA PHE A 277 -13.89 -4.40 11.71
C PHE A 277 -12.43 -4.77 11.51
N SER A 278 -12.16 -5.74 10.64
CA SER A 278 -10.80 -6.18 10.30
C SER A 278 -10.15 -5.36 9.19
N HIS A 279 -10.95 -4.66 8.37
CA HIS A 279 -10.52 -4.03 7.13
C HIS A 279 -11.04 -2.60 7.05
N ILE A 280 -10.12 -1.63 7.06
CA ILE A 280 -10.44 -0.20 7.01
C ILE A 280 -9.68 0.42 5.85
N ILE A 281 -10.39 1.09 4.94
CA ILE A 281 -9.83 1.90 3.87
C ILE A 281 -10.17 3.36 4.14
N SER A 282 -9.19 4.25 3.94
CA SER A 282 -9.42 5.69 3.95
C SER A 282 -9.76 6.20 2.55
N LEU A 283 -10.94 6.81 2.39
CA LEU A 283 -11.40 7.53 1.20
C LEU A 283 -10.72 8.89 1.04
N GLY A 284 -10.29 9.49 2.16
CA GLY A 284 -9.98 10.93 2.18
C GLY A 284 -11.18 11.84 1.86
N TYR A 285 -12.36 11.30 1.61
CA TYR A 285 -13.50 12.08 1.12
C TYR A 285 -14.37 12.69 2.25
N GLY A 286 -14.00 12.47 3.51
CA GLY A 286 -14.76 13.01 4.65
C GLY A 286 -14.53 14.50 4.89
N GLY A 287 -15.60 15.19 5.26
CA GLY A 287 -15.56 16.59 5.71
C GLY A 287 -15.45 17.57 4.56
N GLU A 288 -14.39 18.37 4.54
CA GLU A 288 -14.16 19.42 3.54
C GLU A 288 -14.11 18.87 2.11
N GLY A 289 -13.59 17.66 1.91
CA GLY A 289 -13.62 16.99 0.61
C GLY A 289 -15.04 16.75 0.08
N SER A 290 -16.03 16.78 0.96
CA SER A 290 -17.43 16.67 0.58
C SER A 290 -18.17 18.00 0.53
N LYS A 291 -17.69 19.12 1.09
CA LYS A 291 -18.50 20.35 1.10
C LYS A 291 -18.83 20.82 -0.33
N PRO A 292 -20.11 20.95 -0.72
CA PRO A 292 -20.48 21.44 -2.06
C PRO A 292 -19.94 22.84 -2.36
N SER A 293 -19.75 23.65 -1.32
CA SER A 293 -19.17 24.99 -1.42
C SER A 293 -17.68 25.00 -1.79
N ASN A 294 -16.98 23.87 -1.63
CA ASN A 294 -15.57 23.80 -2.00
C ASN A 294 -15.47 23.65 -3.52
N VAL A 295 -14.80 24.62 -4.12
CA VAL A 295 -14.57 24.73 -5.56
C VAL A 295 -14.07 23.40 -6.12
N TYR A 296 -14.66 23.00 -7.24
CA TYR A 296 -14.27 21.83 -7.99
C TYR A 296 -13.84 22.26 -9.39
N ASN A 297 -12.56 22.08 -9.70
CA ASN A 297 -11.99 22.46 -10.98
C ASN A 297 -11.38 21.23 -11.63
N THR A 298 -11.96 20.77 -12.73
CA THR A 298 -11.32 19.75 -13.57
C THR A 298 -9.99 20.30 -14.08
N VAL A 299 -8.90 19.56 -13.85
CA VAL A 299 -7.55 20.03 -14.15
C VAL A 299 -7.11 19.54 -15.51
N THR A 300 -6.70 20.47 -16.37
CA THR A 300 -5.90 20.17 -17.55
C THR A 300 -4.57 20.89 -17.41
N THR A 301 -3.56 20.50 -18.20
CA THR A 301 -2.30 21.26 -18.25
C THR A 301 -2.55 22.72 -18.63
N GLU A 302 -3.53 22.98 -19.49
CA GLU A 302 -3.90 24.34 -19.90
C GLU A 302 -4.58 25.13 -18.78
N SER A 303 -5.60 24.58 -18.13
CA SER A 303 -6.28 25.27 -17.01
C SER A 303 -5.33 25.48 -15.82
N TRP A 304 -4.44 24.53 -15.54
CA TRP A 304 -3.42 24.68 -14.50
C TRP A 304 -2.38 25.75 -14.84
N ASN A 305 -1.99 25.88 -16.12
CA ASN A 305 -1.07 26.93 -16.56
C ASN A 305 -1.67 28.33 -16.42
N GLN A 306 -2.99 28.48 -16.51
CA GLN A 306 -3.70 29.75 -16.37
C GLN A 306 -3.81 30.23 -14.90
N LYS A 307 -3.62 29.34 -13.93
CA LYS A 307 -3.63 29.69 -12.50
C LYS A 307 -2.54 30.68 -12.13
N GLN A 308 -2.86 31.68 -11.30
CA GLN A 308 -1.93 32.77 -11.00
C GLN A 308 -1.11 32.54 -9.73
N PHE A 309 -1.70 32.00 -8.68
CA PHE A 309 -1.03 31.88 -7.37
C PHE A 309 -0.09 30.68 -7.30
N TRP A 310 0.99 30.78 -6.53
CA TRP A 310 1.93 29.68 -6.34
C TRP A 310 1.72 28.93 -5.04
N TYR A 311 1.51 29.64 -3.93
CA TYR A 311 1.24 29.03 -2.63
C TYR A 311 0.06 29.73 -1.97
N PHE A 312 -0.83 28.93 -1.37
CA PHE A 312 -1.94 29.48 -0.63
C PHE A 312 -2.25 28.68 0.64
N TYR A 313 -2.28 29.36 1.78
CA TYR A 313 -2.50 28.74 3.08
C TYR A 313 -3.18 29.67 4.08
N HIS A 314 -4.20 29.15 4.76
CA HIS A 314 -4.81 29.81 5.92
C HIS A 314 -4.41 29.09 7.20
N THR A 315 -3.90 29.87 8.14
CA THR A 315 -3.32 29.38 9.39
C THR A 315 -4.20 29.73 10.60
N ARG A 316 -3.90 29.13 11.76
CA ARG A 316 -4.66 29.29 13.02
C ARG A 316 -3.82 29.98 14.09
N LYS A 317 -4.43 30.89 14.86
CA LYS A 317 -3.73 31.63 15.92
C LYS A 317 -3.33 30.74 17.12
N TYR A 318 -4.10 29.69 17.39
CA TYR A 318 -3.94 28.85 18.57
C TYR A 318 -3.03 27.63 18.35
N PRO A 319 -2.32 27.16 19.41
CA PRO A 319 -1.53 25.95 19.35
C PRO A 319 -2.37 24.71 19.08
N SER A 320 -1.79 23.77 18.35
CA SER A 320 -2.37 22.49 17.99
C SER A 320 -1.92 21.43 18.98
N ILE A 321 -2.75 20.42 19.17
CA ILE A 321 -2.58 19.36 20.16
C ILE A 321 -1.35 18.49 19.85
N CYS A 322 -1.08 18.22 18.57
CA CYS A 322 0.05 17.38 18.15
C CYS A 322 1.24 18.21 17.63
N ASN A 323 1.44 19.40 18.22
CA ASN A 323 2.53 20.32 17.90
C ASN A 323 2.66 20.72 16.40
N SER A 324 1.65 20.45 15.57
CA SER A 324 1.62 20.89 14.17
C SER A 324 1.69 22.41 14.00
N THR A 325 1.30 23.17 15.03
CA THR A 325 1.43 24.63 15.06
C THR A 325 2.86 25.10 14.82
N GLN A 326 3.89 24.36 15.23
CA GLN A 326 5.28 24.77 14.96
C GLN A 326 5.54 24.95 13.46
N PHE A 327 4.93 24.12 12.61
CA PHE A 327 5.03 24.24 11.14
C PHE A 327 4.16 25.40 10.64
N ARG A 328 2.91 25.49 11.13
CA ARG A 328 1.94 26.51 10.69
C ARG A 328 2.35 27.93 11.06
N GLN A 329 3.04 28.08 12.18
CA GLN A 329 3.55 29.35 12.69
C GLN A 329 4.98 29.65 12.24
N ARG A 330 5.63 28.73 11.52
CA ARG A 330 7.05 28.88 11.16
C ARG A 330 7.31 30.14 10.34
N PHE A 331 6.39 30.48 9.43
CA PHE A 331 6.41 31.73 8.65
C PHE A 331 6.29 33.01 9.49
N PHE A 332 5.76 32.92 10.70
CA PHE A 332 5.44 34.11 11.51
C PHE A 332 6.40 34.31 12.68
N ALA A 333 7.03 33.24 13.17
CA ALA A 333 7.93 33.29 14.33
C ALA A 333 9.15 34.21 14.13
N ASN A 334 9.55 34.48 12.88
CA ASN A 334 10.78 35.21 12.56
C ASN A 334 10.60 36.38 11.58
N SER A 335 9.38 36.93 11.42
CA SER A 335 9.09 37.96 10.40
C SER A 335 9.61 37.54 9.02
N THR A 336 9.32 36.29 8.64
CA THR A 336 9.79 35.71 7.38
C THR A 336 9.35 36.63 6.24
N ARG A 337 10.35 37.16 5.53
CA ARG A 337 10.18 38.06 4.40
C ARG A 337 9.54 37.28 3.25
N LEU A 338 8.20 37.19 3.23
CA LEU A 338 7.44 36.46 2.21
C LEU A 338 7.76 36.95 0.78
N GLU A 339 8.31 38.15 0.64
CA GLU A 339 8.84 38.67 -0.61
C GLU A 339 10.11 37.96 -1.12
N LEU A 340 10.74 37.10 -0.30
CA LEU A 340 11.92 36.32 -0.70
C LEU A 340 11.57 35.06 -1.48
N PHE A 341 10.30 34.63 -1.47
CA PHE A 341 9.88 33.53 -2.34
C PHE A 341 10.13 33.92 -3.80
N GLU A 342 10.80 33.02 -4.53
CA GLU A 342 11.06 33.21 -5.96
C GLU A 342 9.76 33.25 -6.76
N HIS A 343 8.74 32.53 -6.29
CA HIS A 343 7.48 32.33 -6.97
C HIS A 343 6.34 33.16 -6.35
N GLN A 344 5.94 34.24 -7.02
CA GLN A 344 4.86 35.16 -6.64
C GLN A 344 3.77 35.19 -7.73
N PRO A 345 2.50 35.53 -7.40
CA PRO A 345 1.99 35.87 -6.07
C PRO A 345 1.72 34.64 -5.19
N LEU A 346 1.77 34.84 -3.87
CA LEU A 346 1.40 33.87 -2.84
C LEU A 346 0.63 34.52 -1.69
N SER A 347 -0.08 33.74 -0.88
CA SER A 347 -0.73 34.24 0.34
C SER A 347 -0.72 33.21 1.47
N ILE A 348 -0.17 33.61 2.62
CA ILE A 348 -0.03 32.79 3.82
C ILE A 348 -0.39 33.67 5.01
N GLY A 349 -1.47 33.36 5.74
CA GLY A 349 -1.96 34.29 6.76
C GLY A 349 -3.07 33.79 7.67
N PHE A 350 -3.22 34.47 8.82
CA PHE A 350 -4.31 34.25 9.77
C PHE A 350 -5.59 35.01 9.37
N ASP A 351 -5.43 36.16 8.72
CA ASP A 351 -6.51 37.14 8.52
C ASP A 351 -7.01 37.18 7.06
N ILE A 352 -6.89 36.06 6.34
CA ILE A 352 -7.42 35.92 4.97
C ILE A 352 -8.95 35.74 5.07
N PRO A 353 -9.77 36.61 4.45
CA PRO A 353 -11.23 36.43 4.39
C PRO A 353 -11.61 35.09 3.74
N PRO A 354 -12.67 34.39 4.21
CA PRO A 354 -13.03 33.07 3.68
C PRO A 354 -13.31 33.03 2.17
N ASP A 355 -13.94 34.07 1.61
CA ASP A 355 -14.28 34.13 0.18
C ASP A 355 -13.02 34.34 -0.66
N GLU A 356 -12.16 35.28 -0.26
CA GLU A 356 -10.84 35.48 -0.85
C GLU A 356 -9.99 34.20 -0.74
N TRP A 357 -10.10 33.52 0.41
CA TRP A 357 -9.42 32.25 0.61
C TRP A 357 -9.86 31.21 -0.41
N ALA A 358 -11.17 31.03 -0.59
CA ALA A 358 -11.70 30.05 -1.52
C ALA A 358 -11.34 30.37 -2.98
N GLU A 359 -11.44 31.63 -3.38
CA GLU A 359 -11.11 32.10 -4.73
C GLU A 359 -9.63 31.88 -5.07
N HIS A 360 -8.73 32.43 -4.26
CA HIS A 360 -7.30 32.38 -4.53
C HIS A 360 -6.71 30.97 -4.32
N PHE A 361 -7.21 30.19 -3.35
CA PHE A 361 -6.81 28.79 -3.20
C PHE A 361 -7.20 27.98 -4.44
N ALA A 362 -8.38 28.25 -5.03
CA ALA A 362 -8.79 27.64 -6.29
C ALA A 362 -7.96 28.07 -7.49
N ASP A 363 -7.46 29.30 -7.49
CA ASP A 363 -6.55 29.82 -8.52
C ASP A 363 -5.06 29.56 -8.25
N SER A 364 -4.74 28.68 -7.29
CA SER A 364 -3.35 28.32 -6.98
C SER A 364 -2.82 27.16 -7.82
N LYS A 365 -1.60 27.28 -8.33
CA LYS A 365 -0.84 26.21 -8.98
C LYS A 365 -0.45 25.14 -7.97
N PHE A 366 0.13 25.54 -6.85
CA PHE A 366 0.39 24.68 -5.70
C PHE A 366 -0.42 25.13 -4.50
N CYS A 367 -1.05 24.17 -3.83
CA CYS A 367 -1.75 24.45 -2.59
C CYS A 367 -0.91 23.94 -1.44
N LEU A 368 -0.58 24.83 -0.51
CA LEU A 368 0.24 24.48 0.62
C LEU A 368 -0.61 23.68 1.64
N VAL A 369 -0.20 22.45 1.89
CA VAL A 369 -0.85 21.49 2.76
C VAL A 369 0.07 21.19 3.93
N ILE A 370 -0.03 22.02 4.97
CA ILE A 370 0.70 21.79 6.22
C ILE A 370 -0.08 20.83 7.10
N ARG A 371 0.63 19.86 7.69
CA ARG A 371 0.11 18.90 8.68
C ARG A 371 -0.84 19.55 9.70
N GLY A 372 -1.90 18.83 10.09
CA GLY A 372 -2.78 19.22 11.19
C GLY A 372 -2.48 18.49 12.49
N ASP A 373 -3.50 18.33 13.34
CA ASP A 373 -3.42 17.44 14.52
C ASP A 373 -3.31 15.95 14.16
N GLN A 374 -3.17 15.63 12.88
CA GLN A 374 -2.94 14.33 12.28
C GLN A 374 -1.93 14.51 11.13
N PRO A 375 -1.26 13.45 10.65
CA PRO A 375 -0.36 13.50 9.49
C PRO A 375 -0.97 14.20 8.26
N GLY A 376 -2.27 14.05 8.07
CA GLY A 376 -3.03 14.74 7.03
C GLY A 376 -3.55 16.12 7.43
N SER A 377 -4.03 16.84 6.43
CA SER A 377 -4.78 18.08 6.62
C SER A 377 -6.01 18.06 5.71
N ARG A 378 -7.10 18.67 6.17
CA ARG A 378 -8.29 18.89 5.34
C ARG A 378 -7.95 19.69 4.07
N SER A 379 -6.88 20.49 4.12
CA SER A 379 -6.36 21.20 2.96
C SER A 379 -5.91 20.28 1.82
N LEU A 380 -5.54 19.02 2.09
CA LEU A 380 -5.21 18.05 1.04
C LEU A 380 -6.40 17.81 0.12
N ASN A 381 -7.56 17.51 0.71
CA ASN A 381 -8.77 17.22 -0.06
C ASN A 381 -9.28 18.47 -0.78
N ARG A 382 -9.14 19.64 -0.14
CA ARG A 382 -9.44 20.92 -0.80
C ARG A 382 -8.50 21.13 -1.99
N ALA A 383 -7.20 20.85 -1.84
CA ALA A 383 -6.22 21.04 -2.90
C ALA A 383 -6.52 20.16 -4.11
N ILE A 384 -6.82 18.88 -3.86
CA ILE A 384 -7.22 17.92 -4.89
C ILE A 384 -8.46 18.42 -5.64
N ARG A 385 -9.51 18.86 -4.94
CA ARG A 385 -10.75 19.37 -5.57
C ARG A 385 -10.55 20.66 -6.33
N ALA A 386 -9.76 21.57 -5.78
CA ALA A 386 -9.47 22.85 -6.37
C ALA A 386 -8.54 22.73 -7.59
N GLY A 387 -7.99 21.52 -7.82
CA GLY A 387 -7.17 21.23 -8.98
C GLY A 387 -5.79 21.88 -8.92
N CYS A 388 -5.26 22.04 -7.71
CA CYS A 388 -3.92 22.54 -7.45
C CYS A 388 -3.04 21.41 -6.95
N ILE A 389 -1.76 21.40 -7.33
CA ILE A 389 -0.82 20.38 -6.88
C ILE A 389 -0.59 20.56 -5.37
N PRO A 390 -0.91 19.58 -4.51
CA PRO A 390 -0.63 19.65 -3.09
C PRO A 390 0.88 19.74 -2.87
N LEU A 391 1.30 20.80 -2.21
CA LEU A 391 2.63 20.94 -1.66
C LEU A 391 2.56 20.63 -0.17
N ILE A 392 2.91 19.40 0.19
CA ILE A 392 2.62 18.79 1.47
C ILE A 392 3.84 18.95 2.39
N VAL A 393 3.66 19.66 3.50
CA VAL A 393 4.63 19.70 4.61
C VAL A 393 4.21 18.64 5.62
N SER A 394 4.49 17.39 5.27
CA SER A 394 4.37 16.19 6.11
C SER A 394 4.88 14.97 5.37
N ASP A 395 6.16 14.63 5.54
CA ASP A 395 6.78 13.44 4.95
C ASP A 395 6.32 12.12 5.58
N ILE A 396 5.64 12.21 6.72
CA ILE A 396 5.03 11.08 7.41
C ILE A 396 3.61 10.75 6.90
N LEU A 397 2.97 11.65 6.13
CA LEU A 397 1.60 11.48 5.63
C LEU A 397 1.42 10.20 4.79
N PRO A 398 2.29 9.88 3.82
CA PRO A 398 2.14 8.66 3.02
C PRO A 398 2.25 7.37 3.83
N VAL A 399 2.84 7.43 5.03
CA VAL A 399 3.03 6.28 5.91
C VAL A 399 1.84 6.09 6.83
N PHE A 400 1.38 7.16 7.48
CA PHE A 400 0.41 7.06 8.57
C PHE A 400 -1.02 7.50 8.21
N GLN A 401 -1.24 8.14 7.06
CA GLN A 401 -2.57 8.55 6.62
C GLN A 401 -2.65 8.60 5.09
N SER A 402 -2.27 7.49 4.46
CA SER A 402 -2.30 7.37 3.00
C SER A 402 -3.73 7.34 2.45
N LEU A 403 -3.94 7.97 1.29
CA LEU A 403 -5.17 7.86 0.53
C LEU A 403 -4.98 6.76 -0.51
N TYR A 404 -5.80 5.72 -0.43
CA TYR A 404 -5.69 4.54 -1.31
C TYR A 404 -4.25 4.02 -1.43
N PRO A 405 -3.61 3.59 -0.32
CA PRO A 405 -2.19 3.23 -0.28
C PRO A 405 -1.76 2.21 -1.34
N LYS A 406 -2.69 1.41 -1.88
CA LYS A 406 -2.40 0.39 -2.89
C LYS A 406 -2.61 0.87 -4.32
N THR A 407 -3.38 1.94 -4.49
CA THR A 407 -3.80 2.43 -5.80
C THR A 407 -3.14 3.76 -6.16
N LEU A 408 -3.01 4.67 -5.20
CA LEU A 408 -2.41 5.98 -5.39
C LEU A 408 -1.07 6.08 -4.68
N GLN A 409 -0.11 6.71 -5.35
CA GLN A 409 1.16 7.11 -4.74
C GLN A 409 1.20 8.63 -4.69
N TYR A 410 1.53 9.19 -3.52
CA TYR A 410 1.55 10.65 -3.36
C TYR A 410 2.57 11.31 -4.29
N ASP A 411 3.68 10.65 -4.62
CA ASP A 411 4.64 11.17 -5.60
C ASP A 411 4.09 11.17 -7.05
N ASP A 412 2.88 10.68 -7.29
CA ASP A 412 2.27 10.82 -8.62
C ASP A 412 1.55 12.16 -8.77
N PHE A 413 1.04 12.76 -7.68
CA PHE A 413 0.19 13.96 -7.75
C PHE A 413 0.54 15.07 -6.75
N ALA A 414 1.43 14.83 -5.80
CA ALA A 414 1.80 15.81 -4.78
C ALA A 414 3.31 16.03 -4.76
N VAL A 415 3.73 17.14 -4.16
CA VAL A 415 5.12 17.44 -3.84
C VAL A 415 5.24 17.38 -2.33
N ILE A 416 6.14 16.56 -1.80
CA ILE A 416 6.32 16.38 -0.36
C ILE A 416 7.59 17.10 0.08
N VAL A 417 7.46 17.92 1.11
CA VAL A 417 8.55 18.62 1.79
C VAL A 417 8.73 17.98 3.16
N LYS A 418 9.98 17.64 3.50
CA LYS A 418 10.30 17.10 4.81
C LYS A 418 10.00 18.14 5.89
N GLU A 419 9.46 17.67 7.00
CA GLU A 419 9.12 18.55 8.12
C GLU A 419 10.35 19.26 8.69
N GLU A 420 11.50 18.58 8.71
CA GLU A 420 12.79 19.10 9.19
C GLU A 420 13.33 20.22 8.29
N ASP A 421 13.43 19.97 6.97
CA ASP A 421 13.88 20.95 5.98
C ASP A 421 13.01 22.21 6.03
N PHE A 422 11.68 22.04 6.19
CA PHE A 422 10.75 23.14 6.30
C PHE A 422 10.92 23.94 7.61
N LEU A 423 11.22 23.27 8.72
CA LEU A 423 11.51 23.96 9.98
C LEU A 423 12.84 24.72 9.92
N GLU A 424 13.83 24.21 9.22
CA GLU A 424 15.10 24.91 9.04
C GLU A 424 14.93 26.16 8.16
N ASP A 425 14.41 25.96 6.95
CA ASP A 425 14.22 27.00 5.94
C ASP A 425 12.86 26.87 5.24
N PRO A 426 11.80 27.52 5.76
CA PRO A 426 10.46 27.36 5.21
C PRO A 426 10.29 28.00 3.82
N ILE A 427 11.11 28.98 3.42
CA ILE A 427 11.01 29.57 2.07
C ILE A 427 11.79 28.69 1.09
N GLY A 428 13.09 28.49 1.35
CA GLY A 428 13.95 27.78 0.41
C GLY A 428 13.54 26.32 0.21
N SER A 429 13.02 25.65 1.25
CA SER A 429 12.49 24.30 1.11
C SER A 429 11.27 24.22 0.18
N LEU A 430 10.34 25.19 0.24
CA LEU A 430 9.17 25.23 -0.62
C LEU A 430 9.53 25.64 -2.06
N ASP A 431 10.42 26.62 -2.26
CA ASP A 431 10.89 27.03 -3.59
C ASP A 431 11.64 25.89 -4.29
N LYS A 432 12.54 25.23 -3.55
CA LYS A 432 13.25 24.03 -4.04
C LYS A 432 12.29 22.92 -4.43
N ALA A 433 11.24 22.70 -3.65
CA ALA A 433 10.29 21.62 -3.87
C ALA A 433 9.47 21.80 -5.16
N ILE A 434 9.10 23.03 -5.50
CA ILE A 434 8.30 23.32 -6.70
C ILE A 434 9.14 23.62 -7.96
N SER A 435 10.46 23.76 -7.82
CA SER A 435 11.44 23.90 -8.90
C SER A 435 11.63 22.60 -9.70
N LEU A 436 10.52 21.93 -10.02
CA LEU A 436 10.48 20.68 -10.77
C LEU A 436 10.66 20.96 -12.27
N PRO A 437 11.38 20.10 -13.01
CA PRO A 437 11.42 20.18 -14.46
C PRO A 437 10.01 20.13 -15.07
N LYS A 438 9.79 20.89 -16.15
CA LYS A 438 8.49 20.94 -16.87
C LYS A 438 7.88 19.55 -17.17
N PRO A 439 8.64 18.52 -17.58
CA PRO A 439 8.08 17.18 -17.78
C PRO A 439 7.48 16.58 -16.49
N LYS A 440 8.16 16.75 -15.35
CA LYS A 440 7.69 16.26 -14.05
C LYS A 440 6.47 17.03 -13.58
N LEU A 441 6.40 18.34 -13.81
CA LEU A 441 5.18 19.12 -13.57
C LEU A 441 4.00 18.61 -14.39
N LYS A 442 4.20 18.35 -15.69
CA LYS A 442 3.16 17.81 -16.55
C LYS A 442 2.66 16.45 -16.05
N GLU A 443 3.56 15.58 -15.58
CA GLU A 443 3.20 14.32 -14.94
C GLU A 443 2.33 14.55 -13.70
N LYS A 444 2.76 15.40 -12.77
CA LYS A 444 1.99 15.73 -11.55
C LYS A 444 0.59 16.26 -11.88
N VAL A 445 0.47 17.14 -12.88
CA VAL A 445 -0.82 17.68 -13.34
C VAL A 445 -1.69 16.60 -13.96
N GLY A 446 -1.10 15.69 -14.75
CA GLY A 446 -1.80 14.52 -15.31
C GLY A 446 -2.42 13.64 -14.21
N GLY A 447 -1.79 13.56 -13.04
CA GLY A 447 -2.31 12.86 -11.86
C GLY A 447 -3.67 13.34 -11.36
N PHE A 448 -4.06 14.59 -11.67
CA PHE A 448 -5.33 15.19 -11.26
C PHE A 448 -6.45 15.06 -12.28
N ALA A 449 -6.12 14.78 -13.55
CA ALA A 449 -6.96 15.21 -14.66
C ALA A 449 -8.22 14.35 -14.92
N SER A 450 -8.55 13.35 -14.09
CA SER A 450 -9.66 12.45 -14.38
C SER A 450 -10.63 12.26 -13.21
N ASP A 451 -11.70 13.05 -13.27
CA ASP A 451 -12.90 12.98 -12.42
C ASP A 451 -13.53 11.57 -12.43
N SER A 452 -13.34 10.83 -13.53
CA SER A 452 -13.88 9.49 -13.73
C SER A 452 -13.14 8.40 -12.94
N LEU A 453 -11.97 8.68 -12.36
CA LEU A 453 -11.13 7.65 -11.74
C LEU A 453 -11.46 7.38 -10.28
N PHE A 454 -12.26 8.20 -9.61
CA PHE A 454 -12.56 8.01 -8.19
C PHE A 454 -13.17 6.62 -7.92
N VAL A 455 -14.22 6.25 -8.66
CA VAL A 455 -14.90 4.96 -8.46
C VAL A 455 -14.00 3.78 -8.85
N PRO A 456 -13.34 3.77 -10.02
CA PRO A 456 -12.37 2.74 -10.36
C PRO A 456 -11.22 2.60 -9.35
N ALA A 457 -10.66 3.72 -8.88
CA ALA A 457 -9.56 3.71 -7.92
C ALA A 457 -10.01 3.11 -6.58
N LEU A 458 -11.19 3.50 -6.11
CA LEU A 458 -11.76 2.93 -4.90
C LEU A 458 -12.08 1.44 -5.05
N ALA A 459 -12.70 1.04 -6.16
CA ALA A 459 -13.01 -0.35 -6.43
C ALA A 459 -11.74 -1.21 -6.46
N ARG A 460 -10.67 -0.69 -7.06
CA ARG A 460 -9.34 -1.31 -7.04
C ARG A 460 -8.77 -1.39 -5.64
N GLU A 461 -8.80 -0.31 -4.87
CA GLU A 461 -8.30 -0.29 -3.49
C GLU A 461 -9.00 -1.33 -2.62
N ILE A 462 -10.32 -1.45 -2.76
CA ILE A 462 -11.15 -2.47 -2.09
C ILE A 462 -10.67 -3.87 -2.46
N VAL A 463 -10.58 -4.17 -3.76
CA VAL A 463 -10.18 -5.50 -4.24
C VAL A 463 -8.74 -5.84 -3.79
N GLU A 464 -7.80 -4.92 -3.91
CA GLU A 464 -6.42 -5.13 -3.46
C GLU A 464 -6.33 -5.27 -1.93
N THR A 465 -7.19 -4.59 -1.17
CA THR A 465 -7.34 -4.80 0.28
C THR A 465 -7.88 -6.19 0.60
N MET A 466 -8.89 -6.67 -0.14
CA MET A 466 -9.40 -8.03 0.03
C MET A 466 -8.33 -9.08 -0.30
N LYS A 467 -7.55 -8.89 -1.38
CA LYS A 467 -6.46 -9.79 -1.79
C LYS A 467 -5.40 -9.95 -0.71
N GLU A 468 -4.86 -8.84 -0.19
CA GLU A 468 -3.83 -8.84 0.86
C GLU A 468 -4.31 -9.58 2.10
N LYS A 469 -5.60 -9.46 2.43
CA LYS A 469 -6.18 -10.03 3.65
C LYS A 469 -6.57 -11.49 3.55
N GLY A 470 -6.15 -12.17 2.49
CA GLY A 470 -6.40 -13.60 2.43
C GLY A 470 -7.73 -13.99 1.83
N LEU A 471 -8.61 -13.03 1.52
CA LEU A 471 -9.94 -13.32 1.01
C LEU A 471 -9.77 -13.88 -0.43
N ALA A 472 -9.77 -15.22 -0.55
CA ALA A 472 -9.47 -16.05 -1.73
C ALA A 472 -10.36 -15.76 -2.96
N VAL A 473 -11.27 -14.83 -2.77
CA VAL A 473 -12.40 -14.43 -3.57
C VAL A 473 -12.08 -13.25 -4.49
N ALA A 474 -11.01 -12.49 -4.20
CA ALA A 474 -10.73 -11.21 -4.85
C ALA A 474 -10.09 -11.32 -6.25
N ALA A 475 -10.09 -12.50 -6.87
CA ALA A 475 -9.56 -12.73 -8.21
C ALA A 475 -10.64 -12.85 -9.30
N GLY A 476 -11.93 -12.83 -8.96
CA GLY A 476 -12.98 -12.81 -9.98
C GLY A 476 -14.42 -12.80 -9.45
N PRO A 477 -15.40 -12.78 -10.37
CA PRO A 477 -16.82 -12.97 -10.08
C PRO A 477 -17.10 -14.21 -9.23
N ILE A 478 -18.26 -14.26 -8.57
CA ILE A 478 -18.66 -15.42 -7.75
C ILE A 478 -18.78 -16.64 -8.68
N SER A 479 -17.85 -17.58 -8.60
CA SER A 479 -17.84 -18.79 -9.43
C SER A 479 -18.85 -19.85 -8.96
N THR A 480 -19.31 -19.73 -7.71
CA THR A 480 -20.39 -20.56 -7.18
C THR A 480 -21.72 -20.06 -7.77
N PRO A 481 -22.56 -20.91 -8.37
CA PRO A 481 -23.80 -20.45 -8.97
C PRO A 481 -24.65 -19.76 -7.89
N CYS A 482 -24.97 -18.46 -8.06
CA CYS A 482 -25.91 -17.76 -7.17
C CYS A 482 -27.37 -18.21 -7.40
N ASN A 483 -27.57 -19.44 -7.88
CA ASN A 483 -28.89 -20.02 -8.04
C ASN A 483 -29.49 -20.20 -6.64
N SER A 484 -30.53 -19.41 -6.38
CA SER A 484 -31.39 -19.51 -5.19
C SER A 484 -32.15 -20.84 -5.08
N ASN A 485 -31.97 -21.75 -6.03
CA ASN A 485 -32.61 -23.07 -6.05
C ASN A 485 -31.64 -24.17 -6.46
N LYS A 486 -30.98 -24.80 -5.49
CA LYS A 486 -30.84 -26.28 -5.31
C LYS A 486 -29.58 -26.65 -4.53
N HIS A 487 -29.77 -27.62 -3.64
CA HIS A 487 -28.72 -28.48 -3.10
C HIS A 487 -27.81 -29.03 -4.21
N ALA A 488 -26.51 -28.75 -4.16
CA ALA A 488 -25.48 -29.60 -4.75
C ALA A 488 -24.07 -29.30 -4.20
N SER A 489 -23.42 -30.40 -3.82
CA SER A 489 -22.01 -30.83 -3.77
C SER A 489 -20.83 -29.84 -3.92
N PRO A 490 -19.65 -30.16 -3.34
CA PRO A 490 -18.51 -29.26 -3.26
C PRO A 490 -17.84 -29.05 -4.63
N PRO A 491 -17.26 -27.86 -4.91
CA PRO A 491 -16.65 -27.57 -6.19
C PRO A 491 -15.24 -28.18 -6.30
N ALA A 492 -14.89 -28.54 -7.53
CA ALA A 492 -13.58 -29.04 -7.92
C ALA A 492 -12.48 -27.98 -7.68
N MET A 493 -11.40 -28.41 -7.02
CA MET A 493 -10.24 -27.59 -6.65
C MET A 493 -9.50 -27.06 -7.89
N SER A 494 -9.19 -25.75 -7.90
CA SER A 494 -8.07 -25.23 -8.69
C SER A 494 -6.77 -25.93 -8.24
N SER A 495 -5.76 -26.02 -9.11
CA SER A 495 -4.47 -26.65 -8.80
C SER A 495 -3.97 -26.21 -7.42
N SER A 496 -3.88 -27.16 -6.49
CA SER A 496 -3.57 -26.94 -5.07
C SER A 496 -2.28 -26.14 -4.81
N MET A 497 -1.39 -26.02 -5.80
CA MET A 497 -0.09 -25.37 -5.66
C MET A 497 -0.23 -23.84 -5.54
N ASP A 498 -0.97 -23.20 -6.44
CA ASP A 498 -1.04 -21.72 -6.50
C ASP A 498 -1.74 -21.14 -5.27
N ALA A 499 -2.74 -21.84 -4.75
CA ALA A 499 -3.42 -21.48 -3.51
C ALA A 499 -2.48 -21.54 -2.30
N LYS A 500 -1.61 -22.56 -2.24
CA LYS A 500 -0.60 -22.69 -1.17
C LYS A 500 0.48 -21.60 -1.28
N ILE A 501 0.95 -21.30 -2.49
CA ILE A 501 1.93 -20.22 -2.73
C ILE A 501 1.36 -18.88 -2.29
N LEU A 502 0.15 -18.53 -2.71
CA LEU A 502 -0.52 -17.29 -2.32
C LEU A 502 -0.77 -17.21 -0.81
N SER A 503 -1.15 -18.33 -0.18
CA SER A 503 -1.31 -18.41 1.28
C SER A 503 0.01 -18.16 2.02
N CYS A 504 1.10 -18.72 1.52
CA CYS A 504 2.43 -18.49 2.08
C CYS A 504 2.87 -17.02 1.95
N LEU A 505 2.70 -16.40 0.78
CA LEU A 505 3.06 -14.99 0.58
C LEU A 505 2.29 -14.07 1.53
N LYS A 506 1.02 -14.38 1.75
CA LYS A 506 0.18 -13.69 2.74
C LYS A 506 0.74 -13.84 4.16
N GLN A 507 1.19 -15.02 4.56
CA GLN A 507 1.80 -15.23 5.89
C GLN A 507 3.09 -14.42 6.06
N ILE A 508 3.98 -14.41 5.06
CA ILE A 508 5.23 -13.62 5.08
C ILE A 508 4.92 -12.13 5.29
N LEU A 509 3.92 -11.61 4.57
CA LEU A 509 3.50 -10.22 4.69
C LEU A 509 2.80 -9.93 6.03
N LEU A 510 1.92 -10.81 6.51
CA LEU A 510 1.14 -10.63 7.73
C LEU A 510 1.99 -10.74 9.00
N ASN A 511 2.99 -11.63 9.01
CA ASN A 511 3.89 -11.82 10.14
C ASN A 511 4.98 -10.74 10.23
N ARG A 512 4.97 -9.74 9.32
CA ARG A 512 6.03 -8.73 9.16
C ARG A 512 7.42 -9.37 8.99
N GLU A 513 7.46 -10.52 8.34
CA GLU A 513 8.72 -11.24 8.03
C GLU A 513 9.54 -10.47 6.99
N LEU A 514 8.91 -9.52 6.28
CA LEU A 514 9.55 -8.57 5.40
C LEU A 514 9.45 -7.14 5.95
N LEU A 515 10.61 -6.55 6.24
CA LEU A 515 10.72 -5.10 6.40
C LEU A 515 10.66 -4.46 5.00
N ILE A 516 9.46 -4.09 4.57
CA ILE A 516 9.30 -3.16 3.44
C ILE A 516 9.71 -1.77 3.94
N ILE A 517 11.01 -1.48 3.93
CA ILE A 517 11.52 -0.12 4.13
C ILE A 517 11.57 0.56 2.75
N PRO A 518 10.94 1.72 2.54
CA PRO A 518 11.02 2.44 1.28
C PRO A 518 12.49 2.82 0.97
N GLN A 519 12.98 2.52 -0.23
CA GLN A 519 14.38 2.74 -0.61
C GLN A 519 14.71 4.21 -0.97
N SER A 520 15.81 4.71 -0.39
CA SER A 520 16.97 5.22 -1.16
C SER A 520 18.25 4.72 -0.45
N PRO A 521 19.20 4.09 -1.16
CA PRO A 521 20.47 3.61 -0.57
C PRO A 521 21.45 4.75 -0.22
N ILE A 522 21.10 5.98 -0.58
CA ILE A 522 21.96 7.16 -0.48
C ILE A 522 21.18 8.25 0.27
N TYR A 523 21.81 8.89 1.26
CA TYR A 523 21.33 10.13 1.85
C TYR A 523 21.21 11.22 0.77
N SER A 524 20.45 12.28 1.01
CA SER A 524 20.31 13.39 0.04
C SER A 524 21.62 14.13 -0.27
N ASP A 525 22.68 13.89 0.50
CA ASP A 525 24.02 14.45 0.33
C ASP A 525 24.98 13.57 -0.50
N GLY A 526 24.50 12.43 -1.01
CA GLY A 526 25.34 11.52 -1.80
C GLY A 526 26.09 10.48 -0.97
N THR A 527 25.98 10.48 0.36
CA THR A 527 26.62 9.47 1.20
C THR A 527 25.80 8.18 1.25
N PRO A 528 26.42 6.98 1.10
CA PRO A 528 25.71 5.72 1.29
C PRO A 528 25.19 5.63 2.72
N ARG A 529 23.92 5.27 2.91
CA ARG A 529 23.44 4.88 4.26
C ARG A 529 24.28 3.70 4.74
N THR A 530 24.51 3.55 6.04
CA THR A 530 25.22 2.38 6.59
C THR A 530 24.28 1.54 7.47
N ALA A 531 24.37 0.21 7.38
CA ALA A 531 23.82 -0.74 8.35
C ALA A 531 24.94 -1.31 9.20
N LEU A 532 24.62 -1.78 10.41
CA LEU A 532 25.55 -2.56 11.20
C LEU A 532 25.45 -4.02 10.78
N ASN A 533 26.57 -4.62 10.34
CA ASN A 533 26.62 -6.05 10.09
C ASN A 533 26.50 -6.86 11.40
N GLY A 534 26.43 -8.20 11.31
CA GLY A 534 26.35 -9.09 12.47
C GLY A 534 27.53 -8.98 13.47
N LYS A 535 28.58 -8.22 13.14
CA LYS A 535 29.74 -7.90 13.99
C LYS A 535 29.73 -6.45 14.51
N GLY A 536 28.69 -5.67 14.23
CA GLY A 536 28.56 -4.28 14.67
C GLY A 536 29.42 -3.28 13.88
N GLN A 537 29.83 -3.61 12.66
CA GLN A 537 30.57 -2.69 11.78
C GLN A 537 29.62 -2.04 10.77
N GLU A 538 29.81 -0.75 10.51
CA GLU A 538 29.07 -0.01 9.50
C GLU A 538 29.44 -0.49 8.08
N VAL A 539 28.43 -0.95 7.34
CA VAL A 539 28.53 -1.38 5.93
C VAL A 539 27.50 -0.64 5.09
N PRO A 540 27.78 -0.30 3.81
CA PRO A 540 26.83 0.40 2.95
C PRO A 540 25.48 -0.32 2.82
N PHE A 541 24.40 0.43 2.99
CA PHE A 541 23.01 0.01 2.93
C PHE A 541 22.58 -0.10 1.47
N LEU A 542 22.82 -1.27 0.90
CA LEU A 542 22.14 -1.71 -0.31
C LEU A 542 20.69 -1.99 0.11
N GLY A 543 19.67 -1.43 -0.55
CA GLY A 543 18.26 -1.49 -0.10
C GLY A 543 17.68 -2.92 0.00
N ALA A 544 16.36 -3.09 -0.11
CA ALA A 544 15.64 -4.38 -0.03
C ALA A 544 16.03 -5.47 -1.08
N HIS A 545 17.27 -5.45 -1.58
CA HIS A 545 17.96 -6.45 -2.38
C HIS A 545 18.64 -7.54 -1.55
N PHE A 546 18.75 -7.35 -0.23
CA PHE A 546 19.45 -8.28 0.66
C PHE A 546 18.61 -8.58 1.90
N ALA A 547 18.36 -9.87 2.15
CA ALA A 547 17.92 -10.36 3.44
C ALA A 547 18.69 -11.64 3.77
N HIS A 548 19.64 -11.56 4.71
CA HIS A 548 20.26 -12.74 5.30
C HIS A 548 19.38 -13.24 6.46
N HIS A 549 19.42 -14.53 6.77
CA HIS A 549 18.65 -15.08 7.90
C HIS A 549 18.97 -14.42 9.26
N GLY A 550 20.07 -13.66 9.33
CA GLY A 550 20.47 -12.83 10.47
C GLY A 550 19.89 -11.42 10.53
N ASP A 551 19.28 -10.92 9.44
CA ASP A 551 18.89 -9.51 9.28
C ASP A 551 17.42 -9.22 9.66
N THR A 552 16.67 -10.24 10.07
CA THR A 552 15.29 -10.05 10.56
C THR A 552 15.30 -9.12 11.78
N GLY A 553 14.59 -7.99 11.73
CA GLY A 553 14.77 -6.81 12.61
C GLY A 553 14.58 -6.98 14.12
N ASP A 554 14.35 -8.21 14.60
CA ASP A 554 14.26 -8.59 16.02
C ASP A 554 15.19 -9.80 16.32
N TYR A 555 16.25 -9.97 15.52
CA TYR A 555 17.14 -11.12 15.46
C TYR A 555 17.64 -11.61 16.83
N LYS A 556 17.85 -10.74 17.82
CA LYS A 556 18.30 -11.17 19.16
C LYS A 556 17.23 -11.98 19.91
N ARG A 557 15.95 -11.63 19.78
CA ARG A 557 14.84 -12.33 20.45
C ARG A 557 14.43 -13.57 19.68
N TRP A 558 14.40 -13.49 18.35
CA TRP A 558 14.00 -14.58 17.46
C TRP A 558 15.09 -15.63 17.26
N ASN A 559 16.35 -15.23 17.13
CA ASN A 559 17.44 -16.21 17.12
C ASN A 559 17.48 -16.96 18.44
N LYS A 560 17.05 -16.40 19.57
CA LYS A 560 16.99 -17.16 20.81
C LYS A 560 15.94 -18.28 20.76
N SER A 561 14.72 -18.00 20.30
CA SER A 561 13.67 -19.02 20.17
C SER A 561 13.99 -20.04 19.07
N ILE A 562 14.51 -19.59 17.93
CA ILE A 562 14.93 -20.45 16.82
C ILE A 562 16.18 -21.26 17.19
N GLN A 563 17.17 -20.70 17.90
CA GLN A 563 18.32 -21.46 18.40
C GLN A 563 17.87 -22.52 19.40
N MET A 564 16.92 -22.20 20.29
CA MET A 564 16.32 -23.21 21.17
C MET A 564 15.59 -24.30 20.38
N ALA A 565 14.88 -23.93 19.31
CA ALA A 565 14.18 -24.87 18.42
C ALA A 565 15.15 -25.72 17.59
N ARG A 566 16.24 -25.15 17.07
CA ARG A 566 17.37 -25.83 16.43
C ARG A 566 18.07 -26.78 17.39
N ALA A 567 18.20 -26.37 18.64
CA ALA A 567 18.80 -27.19 19.68
C ALA A 567 17.90 -28.36 20.11
N SER A 568 16.59 -28.31 19.78
CA SER A 568 15.64 -29.35 20.13
C SER A 568 16.05 -30.70 19.52
N PRO A 569 15.91 -31.81 20.27
CA PRO A 569 16.26 -33.13 19.77
C PRO A 569 15.55 -33.44 18.44
N MET A 570 16.24 -34.18 17.59
CA MET A 570 15.73 -34.71 16.33
C MET A 570 15.78 -36.23 16.44
N PRO A 571 14.69 -36.87 16.89
CA PRO A 571 14.65 -38.32 17.13
C PRO A 571 15.06 -39.15 15.92
N GLN A 572 14.82 -38.64 14.70
CA GLN A 572 15.22 -39.26 13.44
C GLN A 572 16.73 -39.53 13.39
N LEU A 573 17.55 -38.62 13.93
CA LEU A 573 19.02 -38.77 13.97
C LEU A 573 19.49 -39.71 15.09
N GLN A 574 18.64 -40.05 16.06
CA GLN A 574 19.00 -40.98 17.14
C GLN A 574 18.91 -42.45 16.72
N GLN A 575 18.17 -42.76 15.65
CA GLN A 575 17.81 -44.12 15.26
C GLN A 575 18.80 -44.78 14.27
N GLY A 576 19.99 -44.20 14.07
CA GLY A 576 21.01 -44.79 13.21
C GLY A 576 21.34 -46.23 13.64
N THR A 577 21.20 -47.18 12.71
CA THR A 577 21.62 -48.59 12.90
C THR A 577 22.71 -48.92 11.90
N GLU A 578 23.44 -50.03 12.08
CA GLU A 578 24.40 -50.50 11.08
C GLU A 578 23.77 -50.69 9.69
N LYS A 579 22.48 -51.05 9.64
CA LYS A 579 21.74 -51.27 8.39
C LYS A 579 21.27 -49.95 7.76
N SER A 580 20.88 -48.98 8.58
CA SER A 580 20.44 -47.65 8.16
C SER A 580 21.22 -46.58 8.95
N PRO A 581 22.47 -46.28 8.54
CA PRO A 581 23.33 -45.31 9.19
C PRO A 581 22.68 -43.94 9.06
N CYS A 582 22.78 -43.18 10.13
CA CYS A 582 22.36 -41.80 10.10
C CYS A 582 23.34 -41.01 9.22
N ILE A 583 22.85 -40.31 8.20
CA ILE A 583 23.67 -39.49 7.29
C ILE A 583 23.17 -38.05 7.35
N VAL A 584 24.09 -37.11 7.55
CA VAL A 584 23.83 -35.66 7.60
C VAL A 584 24.57 -35.00 6.45
N LEU A 585 23.86 -34.27 5.61
CA LEU A 585 24.45 -33.42 4.57
C LEU A 585 24.35 -31.97 5.01
N GLU A 586 25.47 -31.25 5.07
CA GLU A 586 25.52 -29.80 5.30
C GLU A 586 25.99 -29.11 4.02
N ILE A 587 25.10 -28.38 3.37
CA ILE A 587 25.32 -27.70 2.09
C ILE A 587 25.52 -26.21 2.35
N GLY A 588 26.67 -25.68 1.94
CA GLY A 588 27.10 -24.34 2.37
C GLY A 588 27.74 -24.38 3.76
N ALA A 589 28.65 -25.35 3.96
CA ALA A 589 29.25 -25.62 5.27
C ALA A 589 30.18 -24.49 5.79
N ASN A 590 30.53 -23.52 4.94
CA ASN A 590 31.46 -22.44 5.25
C ASN A 590 32.82 -23.00 5.71
N ARG A 591 33.61 -22.21 6.43
CA ARG A 591 34.91 -22.58 6.97
C ARG A 591 34.79 -23.63 8.08
N GLU A 592 33.69 -23.65 8.83
CA GLU A 592 33.61 -24.36 10.12
C GLU A 592 32.71 -25.60 10.13
N ALA A 593 31.75 -25.73 9.21
CA ALA A 593 30.67 -26.72 9.27
C ALA A 593 29.96 -26.67 10.63
N LYS A 594 29.54 -25.46 11.01
CA LYS A 594 29.11 -25.16 12.38
C LYS A 594 27.90 -25.99 12.79
N SER A 595 26.96 -26.23 11.87
CA SER A 595 25.81 -27.09 12.16
C SER A 595 26.27 -28.52 12.46
N SER A 596 27.14 -29.10 11.63
CA SER A 596 27.68 -30.43 11.87
C SER A 596 28.51 -30.50 13.16
N GLN A 597 29.23 -29.43 13.51
CA GLN A 597 29.96 -29.37 14.78
C GLN A 597 29.05 -29.48 16.01
N GLU A 598 27.84 -28.95 15.93
CA GLU A 598 26.84 -29.10 16.99
C GLU A 598 26.17 -30.49 16.93
N HIS A 599 25.84 -30.97 15.73
CA HIS A 599 25.17 -32.26 15.54
C HIS A 599 26.05 -33.44 15.92
N ILE A 600 27.34 -33.44 15.60
CA ILE A 600 28.25 -34.55 15.86
C ILE A 600 28.42 -34.87 17.35
N LYS A 601 28.25 -33.84 18.20
CA LYS A 601 28.25 -33.96 19.66
C LYS A 601 26.96 -34.61 20.17
N LYS A 602 25.83 -34.37 19.51
CA LYS A 602 24.50 -34.84 19.90
C LYS A 602 24.14 -36.21 19.30
N TYR A 603 24.59 -36.47 18.07
CA TYR A 603 24.27 -37.66 17.29
C TYR A 603 25.57 -38.33 16.83
N PRO A 604 26.27 -39.00 17.76
CA PRO A 604 27.61 -39.50 17.49
C PRO A 604 27.65 -40.67 16.50
N ASN A 605 26.52 -41.31 16.25
CA ASN A 605 26.40 -42.46 15.34
C ASN A 605 26.14 -42.05 13.87
N CYS A 606 26.07 -40.74 13.58
CA CYS A 606 25.86 -40.25 12.23
C CYS A 606 27.19 -40.06 11.48
N GLN A 607 27.11 -40.15 10.16
CA GLN A 607 28.14 -39.73 9.20
C GLN A 607 27.77 -38.34 8.67
N TYR A 608 28.75 -37.47 8.51
CA TYR A 608 28.57 -36.07 8.16
C TYR A 608 29.28 -35.77 6.84
N HIS A 609 28.59 -35.11 5.93
CA HIS A 609 29.10 -34.72 4.62
C HIS A 609 28.93 -33.21 4.46
N ALA A 610 30.05 -32.48 4.51
CA ALA A 610 30.08 -31.03 4.39
C ALA A 610 30.46 -30.63 2.96
N TYR A 611 29.58 -29.89 2.28
CA TYR A 611 29.76 -29.39 0.92
C TYR A 611 30.10 -27.90 0.95
N GLU A 612 31.24 -27.54 0.35
CA GLU A 612 31.70 -26.16 0.26
C GLU A 612 32.34 -25.91 -1.12
N VAL A 613 31.77 -24.94 -1.83
CA VAL A 613 32.13 -24.60 -3.21
C VAL A 613 33.41 -23.78 -3.30
N ILE A 614 33.76 -23.02 -2.25
CA ILE A 614 34.96 -22.19 -2.21
C ILE A 614 36.17 -23.06 -1.83
N PRO A 615 37.13 -23.28 -2.73
CA PRO A 615 38.25 -24.20 -2.51
C PRO A 615 39.06 -23.91 -1.24
N GLN A 616 39.24 -22.62 -0.91
CA GLN A 616 39.93 -22.23 0.31
C GLN A 616 39.16 -22.70 1.56
N TYR A 617 37.84 -22.50 1.60
CA TYR A 617 37.02 -22.90 2.75
C TYR A 617 36.91 -24.41 2.87
N ALA A 618 36.81 -25.13 1.75
CA ALA A 618 36.87 -26.58 1.73
C ALA A 618 38.22 -27.12 2.25
N LYS A 619 39.33 -26.44 1.94
CA LYS A 619 40.64 -26.77 2.50
C LYS A 619 40.68 -26.51 4.01
N GLU A 620 40.22 -25.34 4.48
CA GLU A 620 40.13 -25.01 5.91
C GLU A 620 39.26 -26.02 6.68
N LEU A 621 38.14 -26.44 6.11
CA LEU A 621 37.30 -27.51 6.63
C LEU A 621 38.07 -28.83 6.75
N LYS A 622 38.72 -29.27 5.66
CA LYS A 622 39.48 -30.52 5.65
C LYS A 622 40.57 -30.54 6.71
N ASP A 623 41.34 -29.45 6.81
CA ASP A 623 42.39 -29.30 7.82
C ASP A 623 41.78 -29.38 9.24
N ARG A 624 40.71 -28.62 9.49
CA ARG A 624 40.01 -28.59 10.79
C ARG A 624 39.43 -29.95 11.20
N TRP A 625 38.93 -30.74 10.26
CA TRP A 625 38.22 -31.99 10.51
C TRP A 625 39.09 -33.25 10.32
N THR A 626 40.41 -33.11 10.11
CA THR A 626 41.36 -34.21 9.90
C THR A 626 41.28 -35.31 10.98
N GLY A 627 40.96 -34.96 12.22
CA GLY A 627 40.88 -35.90 13.36
C GLY A 627 39.51 -36.55 13.58
N GLU A 628 38.52 -36.27 12.74
CA GLU A 628 37.15 -36.74 12.92
C GLU A 628 36.72 -37.65 11.76
N PRO A 629 36.82 -38.98 11.91
CA PRO A 629 36.60 -39.93 10.81
C PRO A 629 35.14 -39.97 10.31
N ARG A 630 34.20 -39.38 11.06
CA ARG A 630 32.79 -39.29 10.65
C ARG A 630 32.51 -38.10 9.73
N MET A 631 33.45 -37.17 9.59
CA MET A 631 33.29 -35.96 8.78
C MET A 631 33.98 -36.12 7.43
N HIS A 632 33.22 -35.98 6.36
CA HIS A 632 33.67 -36.03 4.97
C HIS A 632 33.48 -34.65 4.33
N VAL A 633 34.56 -34.06 3.82
CA VAL A 633 34.52 -32.72 3.22
C VAL A 633 34.59 -32.82 1.70
N HIS A 634 33.63 -32.19 1.03
CA HIS A 634 33.44 -32.20 -0.42
C HIS A 634 33.73 -30.80 -0.98
N PRO A 635 34.79 -30.62 -1.80
CA PRO A 635 35.23 -29.30 -2.27
C PRO A 635 34.43 -28.83 -3.50
N TYR A 636 33.10 -28.98 -3.44
CA TYR A 636 32.18 -28.57 -4.48
C TYR A 636 30.79 -28.25 -3.88
N GLY A 637 30.04 -27.38 -4.55
CA GLY A 637 28.63 -27.11 -4.23
C GLY A 637 27.68 -28.03 -4.99
N LEU A 638 26.40 -28.00 -4.64
CA LEU A 638 25.37 -28.84 -5.27
C LEU A 638 24.35 -28.00 -6.03
N ALA A 639 23.99 -28.42 -7.25
CA ALA A 639 22.89 -27.84 -8.05
C ALA A 639 22.31 -28.88 -9.03
N GLU A 640 21.48 -28.42 -9.99
CA GLU A 640 20.92 -29.27 -11.06
C GLU A 640 22.02 -29.84 -11.97
N ASN A 641 22.87 -28.94 -12.48
CA ASN A 641 23.83 -29.25 -13.52
C ASN A 641 25.25 -29.08 -13.00
N GLU A 642 26.15 -29.92 -13.48
CA GLU A 642 27.57 -29.72 -13.28
C GLU A 642 28.00 -28.44 -13.99
N THR A 643 28.56 -27.50 -13.23
CA THR A 643 29.05 -26.24 -13.77
C THR A 643 30.21 -25.75 -12.94
N GLU A 644 30.98 -24.84 -13.50
CA GLU A 644 31.88 -23.99 -12.74
C GLU A 644 31.17 -22.71 -12.39
N VAL A 645 31.50 -22.15 -11.24
CA VAL A 645 31.08 -20.79 -10.88
C VAL A 645 32.24 -19.94 -10.47
N LYS A 646 32.12 -18.67 -10.83
CA LYS A 646 33.08 -17.64 -10.50
C LYS A 646 32.52 -16.85 -9.33
N VAL A 647 33.25 -16.84 -8.23
CA VAL A 647 32.84 -16.13 -7.01
C VAL A 647 33.93 -15.15 -6.65
N ASP A 648 33.56 -13.89 -6.47
CA ASP A 648 34.49 -12.86 -6.01
C ASP A 648 34.83 -13.10 -4.53
N SER A 649 36.11 -13.36 -4.24
CA SER A 649 36.60 -13.65 -2.89
C SER A 649 36.41 -12.48 -1.92
N GLU A 650 36.39 -11.23 -2.41
CA GLU A 650 36.14 -10.06 -1.57
C GLU A 650 34.67 -9.94 -1.17
N ALA A 651 33.75 -10.34 -2.05
CA ALA A 651 32.31 -10.37 -1.76
C ALA A 651 31.96 -11.41 -0.68
N LEU A 652 32.83 -12.40 -0.45
CA LEU A 652 32.55 -13.48 0.48
C LEU A 652 32.54 -13.06 1.95
N ASN A 653 33.32 -12.07 2.41
CA ASN A 653 33.33 -11.56 3.81
C ASN A 653 33.22 -12.60 4.97
N GLY A 654 33.55 -13.88 4.74
CA GLY A 654 33.35 -14.99 5.68
C GLY A 654 31.94 -15.64 5.69
N LEU A 655 31.05 -15.24 4.79
CA LEU A 655 29.83 -15.96 4.42
C LEU A 655 30.18 -17.17 3.54
N SER A 656 29.40 -18.25 3.63
CA SER A 656 29.58 -19.39 2.74
C SER A 656 28.99 -19.03 1.37
N THR A 657 29.32 -19.74 0.31
CA THR A 657 28.48 -19.92 -0.89
C THR A 657 28.18 -18.80 -1.92
N PHE A 658 28.36 -19.24 -3.17
CA PHE A 658 27.47 -19.15 -4.34
C PHE A 658 26.50 -17.95 -4.43
N VAL A 659 27.04 -16.78 -4.80
CA VAL A 659 26.20 -15.71 -5.35
C VAL A 659 25.83 -16.08 -6.78
N GLY A 660 24.77 -16.88 -6.96
CA GLY A 660 24.31 -17.37 -8.27
C GLY A 660 23.96 -16.28 -9.29
N ASP A 661 23.86 -15.02 -8.86
CA ASP A 661 23.45 -13.89 -9.70
C ASP A 661 24.59 -12.89 -9.97
N SER A 662 25.82 -13.17 -9.55
CA SER A 662 26.98 -12.29 -9.83
C SER A 662 27.57 -12.60 -11.21
N GLU A 663 26.82 -12.35 -12.28
CA GLU A 663 27.32 -12.53 -13.66
C GLU A 663 28.42 -11.51 -14.05
N ASP A 664 28.82 -10.58 -13.16
CA ASP A 664 29.72 -9.48 -13.50
C ASP A 664 30.79 -9.19 -12.43
N SER A 665 31.57 -10.18 -11.96
CA SER A 665 32.80 -9.84 -11.23
C SER A 665 33.79 -9.22 -12.23
N LYS A 666 33.94 -7.89 -12.16
CA LYS A 666 34.86 -7.15 -13.06
C LYS A 666 36.34 -7.33 -12.67
N ASN A 667 36.63 -7.99 -11.55
CA ASN A 667 37.98 -8.18 -11.06
C ASN A 667 38.42 -9.65 -11.18
N GLU A 668 39.17 -9.95 -12.23
CA GLU A 668 39.71 -11.30 -12.45
C GLU A 668 40.70 -11.72 -11.34
N GLU A 669 41.36 -10.76 -10.68
CA GLU A 669 42.37 -11.05 -9.65
C GLU A 669 41.77 -11.61 -8.35
N THR A 670 40.53 -11.26 -8.01
CA THR A 670 39.85 -11.70 -6.77
C THR A 670 38.86 -12.83 -7.01
N THR A 671 38.70 -13.28 -8.26
CA THR A 671 37.71 -14.29 -8.62
C THR A 671 38.24 -15.70 -8.36
N VAL A 672 37.49 -16.49 -7.59
CA VAL A 672 37.77 -17.90 -7.29
C VAL A 672 36.81 -18.78 -8.08
N ILE A 673 37.32 -19.85 -8.68
CA ILE A 673 36.52 -20.83 -9.42
C ILE A 673 36.11 -21.96 -8.47
N GLY A 674 34.81 -22.08 -8.25
CA GLY A 674 34.19 -23.17 -7.50
C GLY A 674 33.54 -24.19 -8.42
N GLN A 675 33.58 -25.46 -8.02
CA GLN A 675 32.95 -26.55 -8.76
C GLN A 675 31.54 -26.78 -8.23
N ILE A 676 30.58 -26.96 -9.12
CA ILE A 676 29.24 -27.45 -8.81
C ILE A 676 29.08 -28.84 -9.39
N ARG A 677 28.48 -29.73 -8.59
CA ARG A 677 28.11 -31.08 -9.01
C ARG A 677 26.62 -31.30 -8.86
N SER A 678 26.11 -32.26 -9.62
CA SER A 678 24.72 -32.67 -9.51
C SER A 678 24.47 -33.39 -8.20
N PHE A 679 23.20 -33.40 -7.79
CA PHE A 679 22.79 -34.11 -6.60
C PHE A 679 23.02 -35.64 -6.72
N ASP A 680 22.78 -36.20 -7.91
CA ASP A 680 23.00 -37.62 -8.18
C ASP A 680 24.47 -38.03 -8.06
N PHE A 681 25.39 -37.15 -8.49
CA PHE A 681 26.83 -37.37 -8.30
C PHE A 681 27.18 -37.48 -6.81
N ALA A 682 26.67 -36.55 -5.99
CA ALA A 682 26.92 -36.54 -4.56
C ALA A 682 26.39 -37.82 -3.87
N LEU A 683 25.19 -38.28 -4.24
CA LEU A 683 24.63 -39.53 -3.70
C LEU A 683 25.43 -40.76 -4.12
N SER A 684 25.91 -40.81 -5.35
CA SER A 684 26.80 -41.90 -5.81
C SER A 684 28.11 -41.92 -5.04
N GLU A 685 28.72 -40.76 -4.80
CA GLU A 685 29.96 -40.66 -4.03
C GLU A 685 29.75 -41.09 -2.56
N ILE A 686 28.67 -40.64 -1.92
CA ILE A 686 28.29 -41.10 -0.58
C ILE A 686 28.06 -42.62 -0.59
N GLY A 687 27.40 -43.16 -1.63
CA GLY A 687 27.18 -44.59 -1.79
C GLY A 687 28.50 -45.37 -1.80
N GLN A 688 29.46 -44.94 -2.61
CA GLN A 688 30.78 -45.56 -2.68
C GLN A 688 31.53 -45.48 -1.34
N LEU A 689 31.47 -44.33 -0.66
CA LEU A 689 32.11 -44.13 0.65
C LEU A 689 31.57 -45.07 1.74
N HIS A 690 30.30 -45.47 1.63
CA HIS A 690 29.61 -46.31 2.62
C HIS A 690 29.26 -47.72 2.11
N ASP A 691 29.89 -48.15 1.01
CA ASP A 691 29.67 -49.46 0.34
C ASP A 691 28.18 -49.76 0.06
N ARG A 692 27.51 -48.79 -0.58
CA ARG A 692 26.07 -48.79 -0.89
C ARG A 692 25.84 -48.37 -2.33
N THR A 693 24.72 -48.85 -2.89
CA THR A 693 24.19 -48.26 -4.14
C THR A 693 23.68 -46.85 -3.87
N ALA A 694 23.79 -45.96 -4.87
CA ALA A 694 23.34 -44.57 -4.75
C ALA A 694 21.87 -44.47 -4.29
N ASP A 695 20.99 -45.32 -4.82
CA ASP A 695 19.56 -45.37 -4.46
C ASP A 695 19.30 -45.71 -2.98
N ALA A 696 20.25 -46.39 -2.32
CA ALA A 696 20.15 -46.80 -0.92
C ALA A 696 20.67 -45.72 0.06
N VAL A 697 21.21 -44.62 -0.45
CA VAL A 697 21.68 -43.49 0.37
C VAL A 697 20.57 -42.45 0.45
N ILE A 698 19.86 -42.43 1.57
CA ILE A 698 18.91 -41.37 1.91
C ILE A 698 19.45 -40.68 3.15
N PRO A 699 19.82 -39.39 3.10
CA PRO A 699 20.26 -38.69 4.28
C PRO A 699 19.11 -38.57 5.27
N THR A 700 19.46 -38.73 6.53
CA THR A 700 18.55 -38.51 7.66
C THR A 700 18.28 -37.03 7.87
N LEU A 701 19.28 -36.18 7.59
CA LEU A 701 19.19 -34.73 7.66
C LEU A 701 19.84 -34.08 6.42
N LEU A 702 19.08 -33.19 5.79
CA LEU A 702 19.55 -32.24 4.78
C LEU A 702 19.57 -30.83 5.40
N ASP A 703 20.74 -30.30 5.71
CA ASP A 703 20.96 -28.95 6.26
C ASP A 703 21.51 -28.03 5.16
N ILE A 704 20.75 -27.00 4.79
CA ILE A 704 21.03 -26.13 3.64
C ILE A 704 21.20 -24.69 4.12
N ASN A 705 22.38 -24.13 3.87
CA ASN A 705 22.69 -22.73 4.15
C ASN A 705 23.64 -22.18 3.08
N CYS A 706 23.14 -22.06 1.85
CA CYS A 706 23.98 -21.87 0.66
C CYS A 706 23.78 -20.54 -0.10
N GLU A 707 23.46 -19.47 0.61
CA GLU A 707 23.31 -18.08 0.13
C GLU A 707 22.56 -17.92 -1.22
N GLY A 708 21.46 -18.66 -1.41
CA GLY A 708 20.58 -18.57 -2.58
C GLY A 708 20.49 -19.85 -3.40
N CYS A 709 21.37 -20.83 -3.19
CA CYS A 709 21.26 -22.12 -3.88
C CYS A 709 20.03 -22.94 -3.42
N GLU A 710 19.48 -22.64 -2.24
CA GLU A 710 18.39 -23.41 -1.61
C GLU A 710 17.15 -23.52 -2.48
N TYR A 711 16.82 -22.48 -3.24
CA TYR A 711 15.63 -22.44 -4.09
C TYR A 711 15.71 -23.45 -5.24
N ASN A 712 16.81 -23.43 -6.00
CA ASN A 712 17.00 -24.34 -7.11
C ASN A 712 17.24 -25.76 -6.58
N LEU A 713 18.15 -25.91 -5.62
CA LEU A 713 18.54 -27.21 -5.06
C LEU A 713 17.33 -28.04 -4.60
N LEU A 714 16.41 -27.45 -3.82
CA LEU A 714 15.26 -28.17 -3.28
C LEU A 714 14.24 -28.55 -4.37
N LEU A 715 14.02 -27.67 -5.36
CA LEU A 715 13.12 -27.98 -6.48
C LEU A 715 13.66 -29.13 -7.33
N GLN A 716 14.98 -29.20 -7.53
CA GLN A 716 15.60 -30.29 -8.28
C GLN A 716 15.61 -31.58 -7.50
N ALA A 717 15.97 -31.53 -6.21
CA ALA A 717 15.88 -32.69 -5.34
C ALA A 717 14.47 -33.31 -5.36
N LYS A 718 13.41 -32.49 -5.45
CA LYS A 718 12.05 -33.01 -5.67
C LYS A 718 11.87 -33.71 -7.01
N LYS A 719 12.34 -33.14 -8.12
CA LYS A 719 12.20 -33.78 -9.45
C LYS A 719 12.78 -35.20 -9.48
N HIS A 720 13.80 -35.46 -8.69
CA HIS A 720 14.46 -36.76 -8.56
C HIS A 720 13.83 -37.67 -7.48
N GLY A 721 12.68 -37.29 -6.89
CA GLY A 721 12.01 -38.08 -5.84
C GLY A 721 12.81 -38.19 -4.54
N PHE A 722 13.74 -37.26 -4.32
CA PHE A 722 14.64 -37.31 -3.18
C PHE A 722 14.01 -36.71 -1.93
N ILE A 723 13.38 -35.53 -2.06
CA ILE A 723 12.81 -34.77 -0.95
C ILE A 723 11.82 -35.61 -0.15
N GLU A 724 10.98 -36.39 -0.82
CA GLU A 724 9.92 -37.23 -0.25
C GLU A 724 10.45 -38.32 0.69
N ARG A 725 11.76 -38.60 0.66
CA ARG A 725 12.40 -39.65 1.45
C ARG A 725 13.24 -39.08 2.61
N VAL A 726 13.60 -37.80 2.59
CA VAL A 726 14.46 -37.18 3.60
C VAL A 726 13.66 -36.92 4.89
N PRO A 727 14.01 -37.53 6.04
CA PRO A 727 13.25 -37.38 7.27
C PRO A 727 13.24 -35.96 7.83
N VAL A 728 14.37 -35.24 7.74
CA VAL A 728 14.51 -33.87 8.27
C VAL A 728 15.22 -32.97 7.27
N ILE A 729 14.64 -31.80 7.02
CA ILE A 729 15.23 -30.75 6.19
C ILE A 729 15.35 -29.47 7.04
N LEU A 730 16.56 -28.93 7.14
CA LEU A 730 16.86 -27.64 7.76
C LEU A 730 17.29 -26.66 6.67
N ILE A 731 16.70 -25.47 6.66
CA ILE A 731 16.94 -24.47 5.60
C ILE A 731 17.20 -23.12 6.26
N GLY A 732 18.35 -22.52 5.98
CA GLY A 732 18.61 -21.10 6.16
C GLY A 732 18.30 -20.38 4.85
N TRP A 733 17.27 -19.52 4.86
CA TRP A 733 16.86 -18.78 3.67
C TRP A 733 17.65 -17.51 3.49
N HIS A 734 17.97 -17.22 2.23
CA HIS A 734 18.65 -16.00 1.84
C HIS A 734 17.91 -15.32 0.69
N ALA A 735 17.83 -13.99 0.75
CA ALA A 735 17.39 -13.18 -0.37
C ALA A 735 18.58 -12.43 -0.94
N TYR A 736 19.49 -13.13 -1.59
CA TYR A 736 20.50 -12.51 -2.45
C TYR A 736 20.00 -12.40 -3.88
N GLY A 737 20.60 -11.48 -4.62
CA GLY A 737 20.46 -11.42 -6.07
C GLY A 737 19.93 -10.12 -6.62
N LYS A 738 20.05 -9.98 -7.94
CA LYS A 738 19.51 -8.85 -8.70
C LYS A 738 17.97 -8.84 -8.66
N ASP A 739 17.34 -10.00 -8.43
CA ASP A 739 15.89 -10.19 -8.48
C ASP A 739 15.13 -9.62 -7.26
N GLY A 740 15.86 -9.34 -6.18
CA GLY A 740 15.34 -8.71 -4.97
C GLY A 740 14.42 -9.61 -4.13
N VAL A 741 14.08 -9.11 -2.94
CA VAL A 741 13.33 -9.86 -1.92
C VAL A 741 11.93 -10.31 -2.40
N GLY A 742 11.31 -9.58 -3.33
CA GLY A 742 9.99 -9.92 -3.87
C GLY A 742 9.98 -11.22 -4.69
N ALA A 743 10.94 -11.40 -5.59
CA ALA A 743 11.07 -12.62 -6.40
C ALA A 743 11.44 -13.82 -5.50
N ARG A 744 12.39 -13.62 -4.58
CA ARG A 744 12.79 -14.66 -3.62
C ARG A 744 11.65 -15.08 -2.69
N ALA A 745 10.72 -14.16 -2.36
CA ALA A 745 9.54 -14.52 -1.56
C ALA A 745 8.60 -15.46 -2.31
N TRP A 746 8.49 -15.30 -3.62
CA TRP A 746 7.71 -16.20 -4.47
C TRP A 746 8.34 -17.60 -4.51
N GLU A 747 9.64 -17.69 -4.76
CA GLU A 747 10.39 -18.96 -4.79
C GLU A 747 10.37 -19.67 -3.43
N LEU A 748 10.57 -18.94 -2.34
CA LEU A 748 10.43 -19.45 -0.97
C LEU A 748 9.06 -20.09 -0.80
N CYS A 749 7.98 -19.41 -1.22
CA CYS A 749 6.64 -19.93 -1.10
C CYS A 749 6.34 -21.12 -2.02
N GLN A 750 6.97 -21.18 -3.19
CA GLN A 750 6.94 -22.35 -4.06
C GLN A 750 7.57 -23.56 -3.37
N VAL A 751 8.73 -23.38 -2.74
CA VAL A 751 9.42 -24.45 -2.00
C VAL A 751 8.63 -24.86 -0.74
N ARG A 752 8.06 -23.92 0.02
CA ARG A 752 7.19 -24.28 1.16
C ARG A 752 5.94 -25.04 0.72
N ALA A 753 5.30 -24.62 -0.37
CA ALA A 753 4.14 -25.32 -0.92
C ALA A 753 4.51 -26.76 -1.31
N MET A 754 5.66 -26.91 -1.96
CA MET A 754 6.26 -28.18 -2.32
C MET A 754 6.54 -29.07 -1.10
N LEU A 755 7.26 -28.57 -0.10
CA LEU A 755 7.61 -29.32 1.11
C LEU A 755 6.36 -29.70 1.91
N SER A 756 5.33 -28.85 1.93
CA SER A 756 4.07 -29.13 2.62
C SER A 756 3.28 -30.33 2.06
N GLU A 757 3.67 -30.86 0.90
CA GLU A 757 3.07 -32.08 0.35
C GLU A 757 3.49 -33.32 1.15
N THR A 758 4.75 -33.39 1.58
CA THR A 758 5.33 -34.57 2.26
C THR A 758 5.78 -34.31 3.69
N HIS A 759 6.02 -33.05 4.05
CA HIS A 759 6.58 -32.66 5.34
C HIS A 759 5.61 -31.75 6.13
N GLU A 760 5.84 -31.70 7.43
CA GLU A 760 5.26 -30.73 8.35
C GLU A 760 6.36 -29.76 8.81
N MET A 761 6.07 -28.46 8.78
CA MET A 761 6.98 -27.44 9.27
C MET A 761 6.96 -27.44 10.80
N ALA A 762 8.03 -27.94 11.42
CA ALA A 762 8.17 -28.00 12.87
C ALA A 762 8.42 -26.63 13.49
N TYR A 763 9.14 -25.77 12.77
CA TYR A 763 9.25 -24.32 13.03
C TYR A 763 9.75 -23.63 11.76
N GLY A 764 9.47 -22.34 11.65
CA GLY A 764 9.97 -21.57 10.52
C GLY A 764 9.65 -20.09 10.59
N LEU A 765 10.46 -19.29 9.90
CA LEU A 765 10.24 -17.87 9.63
C LEU A 765 10.68 -17.58 8.19
N GLY A 766 9.91 -16.79 7.45
CA GLY A 766 10.29 -16.36 6.10
C GLY A 766 11.62 -15.61 6.14
N PHE A 767 12.52 -15.95 5.22
CA PHE A 767 13.89 -15.43 5.20
C PHE A 767 14.66 -15.66 6.52
N GLY A 768 14.27 -16.66 7.30
CA GLY A 768 14.94 -17.12 8.51
C GLY A 768 15.34 -18.59 8.41
N TRP A 769 15.37 -19.29 9.55
CA TRP A 769 15.58 -20.74 9.58
C TRP A 769 14.26 -21.50 9.62
N GLU A 770 14.18 -22.59 8.87
CA GLU A 770 13.06 -23.52 8.87
C GLU A 770 13.50 -24.94 9.15
N ARG A 771 12.63 -25.70 9.81
CA ARG A 771 12.73 -27.15 9.93
C ARG A 771 11.47 -27.81 9.42
N TRP A 772 11.66 -28.75 8.51
CA TRP A 772 10.63 -29.59 7.93
C TRP A 772 10.89 -31.05 8.32
N VAL A 773 9.85 -31.72 8.78
CA VAL A 773 9.90 -33.12 9.23
C VAL A 773 8.95 -33.94 8.37
N LEU A 774 9.42 -35.07 7.83
CA LEU A 774 8.61 -35.95 7.00
C LEU A 774 7.39 -36.45 7.80
N ARG A 775 6.20 -36.40 7.20
CA ARG A 775 4.98 -36.91 7.86
C ARG A 775 5.07 -38.43 8.00
N ALA A 776 4.61 -38.91 9.15
CA ALA A 776 4.54 -40.34 9.47
C ALA A 776 3.43 -41.06 8.69
#